data_AF-A0AAV9NDF3-F1
#
_entry.id   AF-A0AAV9NDF3-F1
#
_cell.length_a   1.000
_cell.length_b   1.000
_cell.length_c   1.000
_cell.angle_alpha   90.00
_cell.angle_beta   90.00
_cell.angle_gamma   90.00
#
_symmetry.space_group_name_H-M   'P 1'
#
loop_
_entity.id
_entity.type
_entity.pdbx_description
1 polymer ?
#
loop_
_entity_poly.entity_id
_entity_poly.type
_entity_poly.pdbx_seq_one_letter_code
_entity_poly.pdbx_strand_id
1 'polypeptide(L)'
;MDTRRDNIERAAEGTCAWLTEHVEFQKWFTENCGLLWVTGKPGAGKSVLMDKLVTTVSKRTDDTVIVASFFVHGRGTQMQRSPIGLYRSILHQILAQSEILRTQLTELYLLKLETQGECGKSWNWHEKELYDFLDSRVKEFTSKTITIFIDGLDEFGEEMARKLSKELWSLTKPGRGVFSAIRLCIACRHYPVMDFFGSPQICVENQNSEDISKFVQATLATVFTETNAQTHIETEILHKAAGNFLWTSLILPQIARKGLSGYGLETLRKEIQNSSPELRQIYKEAVDKIPNSDKIYALHLFQWVCLAEEPLSPVQMRYVLSFDASAPAKDLVAWAASENYVGTDEQLLKLIKALSGGLVEITGGADMQTATIQCIHQSVKDYFLQQGLQDLEQSMGQEQSKLGSEFSLARAHELMFKCCMHYILTKEIIQLAAYEAREKKAAYPLLQYAVTRWPSHLKKGDLDGTLEKSLLKYFQWPSTIRLHKWLQLCSLDARACGLQEGAHMLHVAGYYGYSHLIDALVAHRTYKNSNPDDRECRTPLIYAAANGHVDAAKSLIRQGANVNSIDNQRLTPLWWAATGAHLELMEVLIEHKADLDIQDIWGRTVLLCVAANLNEDAVDTLLFNGADPSLQDDMGRSPLYRTLYNLFGEDPKEAAAASSIVEKLLEHGAQPSKKMSEDDTMLRFAIQQDLHTILDLTLQLDQFVNDIGRRTLAFLHALYIWNLPVAIKIMKTGISEQKFIDTTGYTLINYTLLINCQTITEALIEEKACDPNGRGLLGITPLIATTQLGLIEMMRSLIQIGALVDKADSDGRTPLSYAAELGQINAARLLLEYRANLNIKDNTGKTPLMWAAEYKSPLMVDLLLSHGADSRQLDNLKRSALFWAAKGGSDSVIRSLIQTGLNPEHRCVLGKTALSWAIMHHQLDAAKILIDTGGVLDAVDATGQSPLLWAVAADYFAEVELLLEQGANVEIKDNKHQTALLIAANKGHTNVMRILRKYGADPDVRDTEGFTPLLIAIRNGLTDAIESLCSASQLDAKDPTGRTALLYAVMTGNEAVAKCLLNNGAAADDKSYQGRSALSFASQYGYEGLVKLLVDHGVNINGQDNSGRTALWWAAAYGRDEVLKLLLEKGADVTIPSNSGDSPLTKAVSGGNTNTASFLLRHGSTVNLSDVELSSSLFGLATDNGDAKMVTMLIDESLNCSSVVLPTGRTLLAWAVRYGFLEVVMALAKHGIDLEAPCDDQGLTAIDMAFERGHKNIINYLLGL
;
A
#
# COMPACT_ATOMS: atom_id res chain seq x y z
N MET A 1 -1.62 -7.29 3.56
CA MET A 1 -2.68 -8.31 3.70
C MET A 1 -2.13 -9.73 3.55
N ASP A 2 -0.87 -9.91 3.11
CA ASP A 2 -0.28 -11.22 2.81
C ASP A 2 0.34 -11.98 4.00
N THR A 3 0.05 -11.63 5.25
CA THR A 3 0.68 -12.28 6.41
C THR A 3 0.45 -13.79 6.46
N ARG A 4 -0.66 -14.30 5.87
CA ARG A 4 -0.86 -15.75 5.74
C ARG A 4 0.16 -16.37 4.80
N ARG A 5 0.44 -15.73 3.65
CA ARG A 5 1.43 -16.22 2.67
C ARG A 5 2.84 -16.23 3.26
N ASP A 6 3.20 -15.18 4.00
CA ASP A 6 4.51 -15.07 4.67
C ASP A 6 4.71 -16.13 5.76
N ASN A 7 3.62 -16.63 6.35
CA ASN A 7 3.61 -17.64 7.42
C ASN A 7 3.41 -19.08 6.91
N ILE A 8 3.26 -19.31 5.59
CA ILE A 8 3.19 -20.67 5.04
C ILE A 8 4.56 -21.34 5.14
N GLU A 9 4.60 -22.56 5.67
CA GLU A 9 5.82 -23.37 5.68
C GLU A 9 6.33 -23.57 4.25
N ARG A 10 7.63 -23.29 4.03
CA ARG A 10 8.23 -23.42 2.70
C ARG A 10 8.18 -24.88 2.24
N ALA A 11 7.83 -25.09 0.97
CA ALA A 11 7.89 -26.41 0.35
C ALA A 11 9.28 -27.03 0.54
N ALA A 12 9.32 -28.29 0.98
CA ALA A 12 10.55 -29.07 1.07
C ALA A 12 11.25 -29.17 -0.30
N GLU A 13 12.56 -29.31 -0.32
CA GLU A 13 13.33 -29.34 -1.55
C GLU A 13 12.90 -30.53 -2.43
N GLY A 14 12.53 -30.26 -3.70
CA GLY A 14 12.07 -31.27 -4.66
C GLY A 14 10.58 -31.65 -4.60
N THR A 15 9.76 -31.03 -3.74
CA THR A 15 8.31 -31.25 -3.68
C THR A 15 7.52 -30.22 -4.50
N CYS A 16 6.24 -30.51 -4.78
CA CYS A 16 5.27 -29.65 -5.48
C CYS A 16 5.53 -29.42 -6.99
N ALA A 17 6.57 -30.04 -7.57
CA ALA A 17 6.94 -29.85 -8.98
C ALA A 17 5.92 -30.44 -9.97
N TRP A 18 5.31 -31.57 -9.61
CA TRP A 18 4.36 -32.34 -10.43
C TRP A 18 3.16 -31.49 -10.89
N LEU A 19 2.74 -30.51 -10.10
CA LEU A 19 1.56 -29.69 -10.40
C LEU A 19 1.75 -28.81 -11.65
N THR A 20 2.98 -28.35 -11.91
CA THR A 20 3.31 -27.58 -13.13
C THR A 20 3.44 -28.45 -14.38
N GLU A 21 3.61 -29.75 -14.20
CA GLU A 21 3.68 -30.77 -15.26
C GLU A 21 2.32 -31.44 -15.51
N HIS A 22 1.34 -31.20 -14.63
CA HIS A 22 0.01 -31.77 -14.73
C HIS A 22 -0.73 -31.30 -15.99
N VAL A 23 -1.36 -32.23 -16.70
CA VAL A 23 -2.01 -32.00 -18.00
C VAL A 23 -3.07 -30.89 -17.93
N GLU A 24 -3.94 -30.92 -16.92
CA GLU A 24 -4.98 -29.90 -16.74
C GLU A 24 -4.41 -28.51 -16.39
N PHE A 25 -3.27 -28.46 -15.67
CA PHE A 25 -2.62 -27.18 -15.36
C PHE A 25 -1.99 -26.58 -16.61
N GLN A 26 -1.29 -27.39 -17.42
CA GLN A 26 -0.69 -26.90 -18.66
C GLN A 26 -1.75 -26.44 -19.66
N LYS A 27 -2.83 -27.20 -19.81
CA LYS A 27 -3.97 -26.81 -20.66
C LYS A 27 -4.56 -25.47 -20.22
N TRP A 28 -4.88 -25.32 -18.94
CA TRP A 28 -5.38 -24.06 -18.38
C TRP A 28 -4.37 -22.90 -18.54
N PHE A 29 -3.07 -23.17 -18.39
CA PHE A 29 -2.03 -22.13 -18.51
C PHE A 29 -1.79 -21.68 -19.96
N THR A 30 -2.13 -22.52 -20.95
CA THR A 30 -2.09 -22.15 -22.39
C THR A 30 -3.33 -21.41 -22.86
N GLU A 31 -4.45 -21.51 -22.14
CA GLU A 31 -5.68 -20.78 -22.46
C GLU A 31 -5.58 -19.30 -22.01
N ASN A 32 -6.16 -18.39 -22.79
CA ASN A 32 -6.13 -16.96 -22.45
C ASN A 32 -7.01 -16.65 -21.24
N CYS A 33 -8.18 -17.30 -21.12
CA CYS A 33 -9.12 -17.17 -20.01
C CYS A 33 -9.57 -18.55 -19.51
N GLY A 34 -9.76 -18.71 -18.21
CA GLY A 34 -10.22 -19.98 -17.66
C GLY A 34 -10.12 -20.09 -16.14
N LEU A 35 -10.88 -21.02 -15.57
CA LEU A 35 -10.93 -21.31 -14.14
C LEU A 35 -10.33 -22.70 -13.87
N LEU A 36 -9.40 -22.82 -12.92
CA LEU A 36 -8.82 -24.09 -12.47
C LEU A 36 -9.05 -24.27 -10.96
N TRP A 37 -9.57 -25.43 -10.57
CA TRP A 37 -9.74 -25.78 -9.15
C TRP A 37 -8.67 -26.72 -8.65
N VAL A 38 -8.10 -26.40 -7.49
CA VAL A 38 -7.20 -27.26 -6.72
C VAL A 38 -7.93 -27.68 -5.45
N THR A 39 -8.47 -28.91 -5.44
CA THR A 39 -9.28 -29.42 -4.33
C THR A 39 -8.49 -30.41 -3.47
N GLY A 40 -8.88 -30.55 -2.21
CA GLY A 40 -8.27 -31.56 -1.33
C GLY A 40 -8.73 -31.49 0.11
N LYS A 41 -8.53 -32.59 0.85
CA LYS A 41 -8.83 -32.68 2.28
C LYS A 41 -8.09 -31.63 3.13
N PRO A 42 -8.59 -31.31 4.34
CA PRO A 42 -7.86 -30.50 5.31
C PRO A 42 -6.47 -31.11 5.57
N GLY A 43 -5.42 -30.29 5.53
CA GLY A 43 -4.05 -30.78 5.74
C GLY A 43 -3.36 -31.45 4.53
N ALA A 44 -3.95 -31.43 3.33
CA ALA A 44 -3.34 -32.04 2.13
C ALA A 44 -2.15 -31.25 1.52
N GLY A 45 -1.84 -30.04 2.02
CA GLY A 45 -0.73 -29.20 1.52
C GLY A 45 -1.10 -28.14 0.46
N LYS A 46 -2.40 -27.84 0.28
CA LYS A 46 -2.91 -26.91 -0.75
C LYS A 46 -2.24 -25.52 -0.73
N SER A 47 -2.15 -24.88 0.44
CA SER A 47 -1.58 -23.53 0.56
C SER A 47 -0.09 -23.48 0.18
N VAL A 48 0.68 -24.52 0.52
CA VAL A 48 2.10 -24.66 0.14
C VAL A 48 2.24 -24.83 -1.38
N LEU A 49 1.38 -25.65 -1.99
CA LEU A 49 1.32 -25.82 -3.44
C LEU A 49 0.98 -24.49 -4.15
N MET A 50 -0.01 -23.75 -3.65
CA MET A 50 -0.41 -22.46 -4.21
C MET A 50 0.69 -21.41 -4.11
N ASP A 51 1.39 -21.30 -2.98
CA ASP A 51 2.51 -20.35 -2.85
C ASP A 51 3.67 -20.70 -3.80
N LYS A 52 3.98 -22.00 -3.96
CA LYS A 52 4.98 -22.46 -4.92
C LYS A 52 4.58 -22.14 -6.36
N LEU A 53 3.32 -22.30 -6.72
CA LEU A 53 2.79 -21.95 -8.03
C LEU A 53 2.92 -20.44 -8.31
N VAL A 54 2.46 -19.60 -7.39
CA VAL A 54 2.56 -18.13 -7.52
C VAL A 54 4.01 -17.73 -7.71
N THR A 55 4.93 -18.27 -6.90
CA THR A 55 6.37 -17.96 -6.99
C THR A 55 7.00 -18.46 -8.30
N THR A 56 6.57 -19.62 -8.81
CA THR A 56 7.10 -20.18 -10.06
C THR A 56 6.59 -19.43 -11.28
N VAL A 57 5.30 -19.09 -11.30
CA VAL A 57 4.69 -18.33 -12.40
C VAL A 57 5.23 -16.90 -12.43
N SER A 58 5.35 -16.23 -11.28
CA SER A 58 5.91 -14.87 -11.19
C SER A 58 7.37 -14.77 -11.63
N LYS A 59 8.13 -15.87 -11.59
CA LYS A 59 9.53 -15.93 -12.09
C LYS A 59 9.62 -16.22 -13.59
N ARG A 60 8.55 -16.75 -14.20
CA ARG A 60 8.50 -17.15 -15.61
C ARG A 60 7.85 -16.09 -16.51
N THR A 61 7.39 -14.97 -15.97
CA THR A 61 6.60 -13.98 -16.71
C THR A 61 7.47 -12.95 -17.45
N ASP A 62 7.23 -12.81 -18.76
CA ASP A 62 7.60 -11.65 -19.57
C ASP A 62 6.68 -10.45 -19.26
N ASP A 63 6.97 -9.26 -19.79
CA ASP A 63 6.18 -8.02 -19.62
C ASP A 63 4.69 -8.10 -20.05
N THR A 64 4.23 -9.24 -20.56
CA THR A 64 2.90 -9.50 -21.13
C THR A 64 1.88 -10.08 -20.13
N VAL A 65 2.29 -10.48 -18.92
CA VAL A 65 1.42 -11.12 -17.92
C VAL A 65 1.48 -10.41 -16.57
N ILE A 66 0.32 -10.16 -15.97
CA ILE A 66 0.19 -9.61 -14.60
C ILE A 66 -0.21 -10.75 -13.67
N VAL A 67 0.52 -10.95 -12.58
CA VAL A 67 0.22 -11.96 -11.57
C VAL A 67 -0.29 -11.30 -10.29
N ALA A 68 -1.41 -11.79 -9.77
CA ALA A 68 -1.97 -11.39 -8.48
C ALA A 68 -2.33 -12.62 -7.63
N SER A 69 -2.25 -12.49 -6.31
CA SER A 69 -2.57 -13.59 -5.40
C SER A 69 -3.29 -13.12 -4.14
N PHE A 70 -4.17 -13.95 -3.59
CA PHE A 70 -4.81 -13.72 -2.30
C PHE A 70 -4.92 -15.02 -1.49
N PHE A 71 -4.35 -15.00 -0.30
CA PHE A 71 -4.40 -16.12 0.63
C PHE A 71 -5.39 -15.80 1.74
N VAL A 72 -6.59 -16.39 1.67
CA VAL A 72 -7.68 -16.14 2.60
C VAL A 72 -7.25 -16.60 3.97
N HIS A 73 -7.28 -15.73 4.98
CA HIS A 73 -6.95 -16.10 6.35
C HIS A 73 -8.19 -16.00 7.22
N GLY A 74 -8.91 -17.12 7.40
CA GLY A 74 -10.11 -17.18 8.24
C GLY A 74 -9.89 -16.68 9.68
N ARG A 75 -8.64 -16.69 10.16
CA ARG A 75 -8.20 -16.21 11.48
C ARG A 75 -7.51 -14.84 11.48
N GLY A 76 -7.38 -14.23 10.31
CA GLY A 76 -6.72 -12.94 10.13
C GLY A 76 -7.61 -11.77 10.49
N THR A 77 -7.08 -10.56 10.23
CA THR A 77 -7.86 -9.32 10.36
C THR A 77 -9.14 -9.38 9.51
N GLN A 78 -10.14 -8.54 9.79
CA GLN A 78 -11.40 -8.50 9.03
C GLN A 78 -11.15 -8.38 7.51
N MET A 79 -10.10 -7.67 7.10
CA MET A 79 -9.68 -7.54 5.69
C MET A 79 -9.13 -8.83 5.08
N GLN A 80 -8.61 -9.77 5.87
CA GLN A 80 -8.06 -11.04 5.35
C GLN A 80 -9.09 -12.16 5.23
N ARG A 81 -10.30 -11.94 5.77
CA ARG A 81 -11.42 -12.88 5.75
C ARG A 81 -12.71 -12.30 5.14
N SER A 82 -12.62 -11.16 4.47
CA SER A 82 -13.78 -10.52 3.82
C SER A 82 -13.61 -10.36 2.31
N PRO A 83 -14.70 -10.43 1.53
CA PRO A 83 -14.67 -10.18 0.09
C PRO A 83 -14.06 -8.83 -0.29
N ILE A 84 -14.36 -7.79 0.50
CA ILE A 84 -13.81 -6.45 0.26
C ILE A 84 -12.27 -6.44 0.33
N GLY A 85 -11.68 -7.24 1.21
CA GLY A 85 -10.23 -7.37 1.27
C GLY A 85 -9.63 -8.22 0.16
N LEU A 86 -10.35 -9.25 -0.30
CA LEU A 86 -10.01 -10.00 -1.52
C LEU A 86 -9.90 -9.05 -2.72
N TYR A 87 -10.96 -8.28 -3.01
CA TYR A 87 -10.98 -7.37 -4.15
C TYR A 87 -9.95 -6.24 -4.03
N ARG A 88 -9.83 -5.60 -2.85
CA ARG A 88 -8.82 -4.55 -2.63
C ARG A 88 -7.40 -5.05 -2.83
N SER A 89 -7.07 -6.25 -2.32
CA SER A 89 -5.73 -6.80 -2.43
C SER A 89 -5.37 -7.15 -3.88
N ILE A 90 -6.30 -7.81 -4.59
CA ILE A 90 -6.12 -8.15 -6.01
C ILE A 90 -5.95 -6.89 -6.85
N LEU A 91 -6.85 -5.90 -6.69
CA LEU A 91 -6.77 -4.64 -7.43
C LEU A 91 -5.47 -3.90 -7.14
N HIS A 92 -5.05 -3.80 -5.88
CA HIS A 92 -3.79 -3.17 -5.52
C HIS A 92 -2.59 -3.80 -6.25
N GLN A 93 -2.53 -5.14 -6.31
CA GLN A 93 -1.45 -5.86 -7.02
C GLN A 93 -1.48 -5.63 -8.54
N ILE A 94 -2.66 -5.57 -9.14
CA ILE A 94 -2.84 -5.30 -10.58
C ILE A 94 -2.46 -3.85 -10.91
N LEU A 95 -2.92 -2.88 -10.11
CA LEU A 95 -2.70 -1.44 -10.31
C LEU A 95 -1.22 -1.03 -10.10
N ALA A 96 -0.51 -1.77 -9.25
CA ALA A 96 0.94 -1.60 -9.10
C ALA A 96 1.69 -1.91 -10.41
N GLN A 97 1.17 -2.84 -11.21
CA GLN A 97 1.79 -3.33 -12.45
C GLN A 97 1.20 -2.71 -13.74
N SER A 98 0.20 -1.82 -13.62
CA SER A 98 -0.44 -1.14 -14.76
C SER A 98 -0.68 0.34 -14.45
N GLU A 99 0.03 1.22 -15.15
CA GLU A 99 -0.10 2.67 -15.01
C GLU A 99 -1.45 3.17 -15.53
N ILE A 100 -1.96 2.60 -16.63
CA ILE A 100 -3.25 2.97 -17.26
C ILE A 100 -4.43 2.75 -16.29
N LEU A 101 -4.48 1.57 -15.65
CA LEU A 101 -5.56 1.24 -14.71
C LEU A 101 -5.48 2.10 -13.44
N ARG A 102 -4.28 2.52 -13.05
CA ARG A 102 -4.07 3.44 -11.92
C ARG A 102 -4.69 4.79 -12.19
N THR A 103 -4.47 5.34 -13.39
CA THR A 103 -5.07 6.61 -13.82
C THR A 103 -6.60 6.52 -13.79
N GLN A 104 -7.18 5.43 -14.29
CA GLN A 104 -8.64 5.21 -14.26
C GLN A 104 -9.22 5.17 -12.83
N LEU A 105 -8.55 4.48 -11.89
CA LEU A 105 -9.01 4.49 -10.49
C LEU A 105 -8.84 5.88 -9.85
N THR A 106 -7.76 6.60 -10.17
CA THR A 106 -7.54 7.96 -9.67
C THR A 106 -8.60 8.92 -10.18
N GLU A 107 -8.99 8.86 -11.45
CA GLU A 107 -10.10 9.64 -12.00
C GLU A 107 -11.42 9.34 -11.27
N LEU A 108 -11.73 8.06 -11.05
CA LEU A 108 -12.96 7.66 -10.35
C LEU A 108 -12.95 8.09 -8.86
N TYR A 109 -11.78 8.03 -8.22
CA TYR A 109 -11.59 8.51 -6.84
C TYR A 109 -11.75 10.03 -6.75
N LEU A 110 -11.14 10.80 -7.65
CA LEU A 110 -11.25 12.26 -7.68
C LEU A 110 -12.69 12.70 -7.95
N LEU A 111 -13.38 12.04 -8.88
CA LEU A 111 -14.80 12.27 -9.13
C LEU A 111 -15.66 12.02 -7.88
N LYS A 112 -15.40 10.95 -7.14
CA LYS A 112 -16.10 10.67 -5.88
C LYS A 112 -15.72 11.64 -4.76
N LEU A 113 -14.47 12.10 -4.72
CA LEU A 113 -14.04 13.11 -3.77
C LEU A 113 -14.80 14.43 -3.98
N GLU A 114 -14.98 14.83 -5.24
CA GLU A 114 -15.74 16.02 -5.63
C GLU A 114 -17.25 15.89 -5.40
N THR A 115 -17.83 14.72 -5.66
CA THR A 115 -19.28 14.50 -5.60
C THR A 115 -19.80 14.01 -4.26
N GLN A 116 -18.99 13.26 -3.49
CA GLN A 116 -19.40 12.57 -2.26
C GLN A 116 -18.57 12.97 -1.02
N GLY A 117 -17.54 13.81 -1.16
CA GLY A 117 -16.73 14.30 -0.04
C GLY A 117 -15.55 13.39 0.33
N GLU A 118 -15.01 13.53 1.55
CA GLU A 118 -13.80 12.81 1.98
C GLU A 118 -14.03 11.30 2.22
N CYS A 119 -13.23 10.46 1.56
CA CYS A 119 -13.23 9.00 1.78
C CYS A 119 -12.85 8.66 3.23
N GLY A 120 -13.61 7.75 3.87
CA GLY A 120 -13.43 7.37 5.28
C GLY A 120 -14.25 8.21 6.28
N LYS A 121 -14.82 9.34 5.84
CA LYS A 121 -15.77 10.16 6.62
C LYS A 121 -17.15 10.21 5.97
N SER A 122 -17.19 10.57 4.70
CA SER A 122 -18.43 10.81 3.93
C SER A 122 -18.86 9.59 3.12
N TRP A 123 -17.91 8.78 2.65
CA TRP A 123 -18.18 7.54 1.90
C TRP A 123 -17.01 6.56 2.05
N ASN A 124 -17.26 5.29 1.73
CA ASN A 124 -16.26 4.21 1.67
C ASN A 124 -16.51 3.34 0.46
N TRP A 125 -15.45 2.76 -0.14
CA TRP A 125 -15.57 1.81 -1.24
C TRP A 125 -16.37 0.57 -0.83
N HIS A 126 -17.41 0.25 -1.59
CA HIS A 126 -18.23 -0.94 -1.37
C HIS A 126 -17.64 -2.18 -2.07
N GLU A 127 -17.97 -3.38 -1.59
CA GLU A 127 -17.51 -4.66 -2.17
C GLU A 127 -17.82 -4.75 -3.67
N LYS A 128 -19.04 -4.38 -4.03
CA LYS A 128 -19.58 -4.44 -5.39
C LYS A 128 -18.85 -3.51 -6.35
N GLU A 129 -18.58 -2.27 -5.93
CA GLU A 129 -17.85 -1.30 -6.76
C GLU A 129 -16.43 -1.77 -7.12
N LEU A 130 -15.78 -2.45 -6.17
CA LEU A 130 -14.45 -3.00 -6.39
C LEU A 130 -14.51 -4.22 -7.32
N TYR A 131 -15.54 -5.06 -7.17
CA TYR A 131 -15.80 -6.16 -8.12
C TYR A 131 -16.08 -5.60 -9.51
N ASP A 132 -16.94 -4.59 -9.65
CA ASP A 132 -17.32 -3.99 -10.93
C ASP A 132 -16.12 -3.34 -11.61
N PHE A 133 -15.22 -2.69 -10.85
CA PHE A 133 -13.97 -2.18 -11.39
C PHE A 133 -13.08 -3.32 -11.93
N LEU A 134 -13.01 -4.45 -11.22
CA LEU A 134 -12.27 -5.64 -11.64
C LEU A 134 -12.92 -6.35 -12.86
N ASP A 135 -14.24 -6.34 -12.97
CA ASP A 135 -14.97 -7.00 -14.06
C ASP A 135 -15.03 -6.12 -15.33
N SER A 136 -15.32 -4.83 -15.21
CA SER A 136 -15.53 -3.92 -16.35
C SER A 136 -14.22 -3.26 -16.80
N ARG A 137 -13.61 -2.43 -15.94
CA ARG A 137 -12.47 -1.57 -16.28
C ARG A 137 -11.19 -2.36 -16.51
N VAL A 138 -10.93 -3.36 -15.68
CA VAL A 138 -9.74 -4.20 -15.86
C VAL A 138 -9.83 -5.01 -17.15
N LYS A 139 -11.00 -5.53 -17.53
CA LYS A 139 -11.18 -6.20 -18.84
C LYS A 139 -11.17 -5.23 -20.02
N GLU A 140 -11.64 -4.00 -19.86
CA GLU A 140 -11.70 -3.07 -21.00
C GLU A 140 -10.34 -2.45 -21.34
N PHE A 141 -9.52 -2.13 -20.34
CA PHE A 141 -8.33 -1.29 -20.50
C PHE A 141 -6.98 -2.03 -20.38
N THR A 142 -6.97 -3.36 -20.18
CA THR A 142 -5.73 -4.16 -20.16
C THR A 142 -5.47 -4.87 -21.49
N SER A 143 -4.25 -4.72 -22.02
CA SER A 143 -3.73 -5.54 -23.12
C SER A 143 -2.92 -6.76 -22.64
N LYS A 144 -2.69 -6.88 -21.33
CA LYS A 144 -1.93 -7.97 -20.69
C LYS A 144 -2.86 -9.06 -20.16
N THR A 145 -2.38 -10.31 -20.16
CA THR A 145 -3.12 -11.42 -19.52
C THR A 145 -2.98 -11.36 -18.00
N ILE A 146 -4.07 -11.49 -17.26
CA ILE A 146 -4.06 -11.41 -15.79
C ILE A 146 -4.26 -12.80 -15.21
N THR A 147 -3.32 -13.27 -14.39
CA THR A 147 -3.41 -14.55 -13.70
C THR A 147 -3.60 -14.33 -12.20
N ILE A 148 -4.71 -14.80 -11.65
CA ILE A 148 -5.10 -14.60 -10.25
C ILE A 148 -5.10 -15.96 -9.52
N PHE A 149 -4.40 -16.03 -8.39
CA PHE A 149 -4.38 -17.18 -7.50
C PHE A 149 -5.13 -16.89 -6.20
N ILE A 150 -6.09 -17.74 -5.84
CA ILE A 150 -6.88 -17.61 -4.60
C ILE A 150 -6.75 -18.88 -3.77
N ASP A 151 -6.16 -18.80 -2.57
CA ASP A 151 -6.04 -19.93 -1.66
C ASP A 151 -7.03 -19.84 -0.50
N GLY A 152 -7.79 -20.91 -0.27
CA GLY A 152 -8.66 -21.07 0.89
C GLY A 152 -10.04 -20.41 0.74
N LEU A 153 -10.68 -20.51 -0.41
CA LEU A 153 -12.01 -19.92 -0.64
C LEU A 153 -13.07 -20.42 0.37
N ASP A 154 -12.93 -21.65 0.86
CA ASP A 154 -13.79 -22.25 1.89
C ASP A 154 -13.71 -21.54 3.25
N GLU A 155 -12.63 -20.79 3.52
CA GLU A 155 -12.43 -20.08 4.79
C GLU A 155 -13.29 -18.81 4.93
N PHE A 156 -14.02 -18.40 3.88
CA PHE A 156 -15.03 -17.31 3.95
C PHE A 156 -16.38 -17.77 4.55
N GLY A 157 -16.56 -19.08 4.77
CA GLY A 157 -17.85 -19.67 5.15
C GLY A 157 -18.67 -20.12 3.93
N GLU A 158 -19.59 -21.07 4.13
CA GLU A 158 -20.27 -21.78 3.03
C GLU A 158 -21.06 -20.88 2.09
N GLU A 159 -21.93 -20.04 2.65
CA GLU A 159 -22.81 -19.17 1.87
C GLU A 159 -22.02 -18.16 1.05
N MET A 160 -21.01 -17.54 1.68
CA MET A 160 -20.14 -16.56 1.03
C MET A 160 -19.22 -17.19 0.00
N ALA A 161 -18.66 -18.37 0.27
CA ALA A 161 -17.83 -19.10 -0.69
C ALA A 161 -18.64 -19.41 -1.96
N ARG A 162 -19.92 -19.82 -1.82
CA ARG A 162 -20.83 -20.08 -2.95
C ARG A 162 -21.20 -18.81 -3.73
N LYS A 163 -21.37 -17.67 -3.05
CA LYS A 163 -21.55 -16.37 -3.71
C LYS A 163 -20.31 -15.99 -4.52
N LEU A 164 -19.14 -16.03 -3.88
CA LEU A 164 -17.86 -15.67 -4.49
C LEU A 164 -17.49 -16.58 -5.65
N SER A 165 -17.78 -17.88 -5.60
CA SER A 165 -17.46 -18.78 -6.72
C SER A 165 -18.21 -18.40 -7.99
N LYS A 166 -19.46 -17.92 -7.88
CA LYS A 166 -20.24 -17.42 -9.03
C LYS A 166 -19.66 -16.11 -9.59
N GLU A 167 -19.30 -15.18 -8.71
CA GLU A 167 -18.69 -13.89 -9.08
C GLU A 167 -17.33 -14.10 -9.76
N LEU A 168 -16.45 -14.87 -9.13
CA LEU A 168 -15.13 -15.20 -9.66
C LEU A 168 -15.19 -15.98 -10.99
N TRP A 169 -16.19 -16.86 -11.16
CA TRP A 169 -16.42 -17.52 -12.44
C TRP A 169 -16.85 -16.52 -13.52
N SER A 170 -17.69 -15.54 -13.20
CA SER A 170 -18.08 -14.48 -14.14
C SER A 170 -16.88 -13.66 -14.63
N LEU A 171 -15.89 -13.41 -13.76
CA LEU A 171 -14.64 -12.73 -14.14
C LEU A 171 -13.86 -13.48 -15.23
N THR A 172 -13.96 -14.80 -15.30
CA THR A 172 -13.25 -15.60 -16.32
C THR A 172 -13.91 -15.57 -17.71
N LYS A 173 -15.12 -14.99 -17.83
CA LYS A 173 -15.80 -14.84 -19.12
C LYS A 173 -15.19 -13.69 -19.95
N PRO A 174 -15.03 -13.86 -21.27
CA PRO A 174 -14.48 -12.83 -22.14
C PRO A 174 -15.37 -11.57 -22.15
N GLY A 175 -14.74 -10.39 -22.03
CA GLY A 175 -15.39 -9.08 -22.09
C GLY A 175 -15.52 -8.53 -23.52
N ARG A 176 -15.92 -7.25 -23.66
CA ARG A 176 -16.03 -6.57 -24.97
C ARG A 176 -14.68 -6.19 -25.61
N GLY A 177 -13.57 -6.27 -24.86
CA GLY A 177 -12.22 -5.96 -25.35
C GLY A 177 -11.56 -7.12 -26.10
N VAL A 178 -10.74 -6.81 -27.11
CA VAL A 178 -10.15 -7.79 -28.06
C VAL A 178 -8.99 -8.60 -27.46
N PHE A 179 -8.40 -8.18 -26.32
CA PHE A 179 -7.15 -8.76 -25.78
C PHE A 179 -7.11 -9.03 -24.27
N SER A 180 -8.10 -8.63 -23.48
CA SER A 180 -8.08 -8.87 -22.03
C SER A 180 -8.51 -10.29 -21.71
N ALA A 181 -7.71 -11.02 -20.94
CA ALA A 181 -8.10 -12.35 -20.50
C ALA A 181 -7.67 -12.59 -19.05
N ILE A 182 -8.63 -13.01 -18.22
CA ILE A 182 -8.42 -13.33 -16.80
C ILE A 182 -8.37 -14.85 -16.66
N ARG A 183 -7.26 -15.35 -16.12
CA ARG A 183 -7.09 -16.73 -15.66
C ARG A 183 -7.16 -16.78 -14.16
N LEU A 184 -7.90 -17.73 -13.62
CA LEU A 184 -8.14 -17.84 -12.20
C LEU A 184 -7.86 -19.26 -11.71
N CYS A 185 -7.06 -19.39 -10.66
CA CYS A 185 -6.75 -20.66 -10.00
C CYS A 185 -7.18 -20.58 -8.53
N ILE A 186 -8.12 -21.43 -8.13
CA ILE A 186 -8.71 -21.44 -6.78
C ILE A 186 -8.39 -22.73 -6.06
N ALA A 187 -7.88 -22.64 -4.82
CA ALA A 187 -7.77 -23.76 -3.92
C ALA A 187 -8.89 -23.78 -2.86
N CYS A 188 -9.51 -24.94 -2.65
CA CYS A 188 -10.57 -25.13 -1.64
C CYS A 188 -10.66 -26.58 -1.10
N ARG A 189 -11.48 -26.79 -0.07
CA ARG A 189 -11.86 -28.12 0.44
C ARG A 189 -12.92 -28.80 -0.46
N HIS A 190 -13.12 -30.11 -0.26
CA HIS A 190 -14.21 -30.89 -0.89
C HIS A 190 -15.61 -30.54 -0.38
N TYR A 191 -15.68 -29.87 0.78
CA TYR A 191 -16.90 -29.45 1.44
C TYR A 191 -16.74 -27.99 1.88
N PRO A 192 -17.74 -27.11 1.69
CA PRO A 192 -19.09 -27.38 1.18
C PRO A 192 -19.14 -27.66 -0.33
N VAL A 193 -20.23 -28.26 -0.81
CA VAL A 193 -20.41 -28.60 -2.23
C VAL A 193 -20.46 -27.32 -3.06
N MET A 194 -19.39 -27.07 -3.81
CA MET A 194 -19.26 -25.94 -4.72
C MET A 194 -19.73 -26.35 -6.10
N ASP A 195 -20.45 -25.46 -6.79
CA ASP A 195 -20.74 -25.65 -8.21
C ASP A 195 -19.47 -25.33 -8.99
N PHE A 196 -18.88 -26.35 -9.62
CA PHE A 196 -17.60 -26.22 -10.31
C PHE A 196 -17.75 -25.75 -11.77
N PHE A 197 -18.98 -25.52 -12.25
CA PHE A 197 -19.28 -24.95 -13.56
C PHE A 197 -18.61 -25.68 -14.76
N GLY A 198 -18.35 -26.98 -14.63
CA GLY A 198 -17.66 -27.78 -15.66
C GLY A 198 -16.17 -27.48 -15.84
N SER A 199 -15.54 -26.73 -14.92
CA SER A 199 -14.12 -26.37 -14.98
C SER A 199 -13.19 -27.50 -14.50
N PRO A 200 -11.93 -27.56 -14.99
CA PRO A 200 -10.96 -28.61 -14.64
C PRO A 200 -10.61 -28.59 -13.15
N GLN A 201 -10.41 -29.79 -12.60
CA GLN A 201 -10.13 -30.00 -11.16
C GLN A 201 -8.89 -30.87 -10.96
N ILE A 202 -8.02 -30.44 -10.05
CA ILE A 202 -6.86 -31.20 -9.61
C ILE A 202 -7.06 -31.53 -8.13
N CYS A 203 -7.26 -32.80 -7.84
CA CYS A 203 -7.40 -33.31 -6.48
C CYS A 203 -6.01 -33.65 -5.90
N VAL A 204 -5.56 -32.88 -4.90
CA VAL A 204 -4.18 -32.95 -4.38
C VAL A 204 -3.85 -34.32 -3.77
N GLU A 205 -4.77 -34.92 -3.01
CA GLU A 205 -4.54 -36.19 -2.32
C GLU A 205 -4.37 -37.40 -3.26
N ASN A 206 -4.80 -37.28 -4.52
CA ASN A 206 -4.62 -38.33 -5.51
C ASN A 206 -3.22 -38.29 -6.16
N GLN A 207 -2.45 -37.21 -5.94
CA GLN A 207 -1.18 -36.97 -6.64
C GLN A 207 -0.02 -36.57 -5.71
N ASN A 208 -0.28 -36.27 -4.44
CA ASN A 208 0.76 -35.85 -3.48
C ASN A 208 1.58 -37.00 -2.88
N SER A 209 1.40 -38.25 -3.34
CA SER A 209 2.11 -39.42 -2.81
C SER A 209 3.63 -39.30 -2.96
N GLU A 210 4.10 -38.75 -4.08
CA GLU A 210 5.53 -38.51 -4.34
C GLU A 210 6.09 -37.39 -3.43
N ASP A 211 5.31 -36.35 -3.17
CA ASP A 211 5.69 -35.26 -2.26
C ASP A 211 5.81 -35.75 -0.82
N ILE A 212 4.86 -36.57 -0.36
CA ILE A 212 4.91 -37.21 0.96
C ILE A 212 6.13 -38.13 1.06
N SER A 213 6.41 -38.92 0.01
CA SER A 213 7.57 -39.82 -0.07
C SER A 213 8.88 -39.04 0.08
N LYS A 214 9.09 -37.98 -0.72
CA LYS A 214 10.29 -37.13 -0.63
C LYS A 214 10.45 -36.48 0.75
N PHE A 215 9.36 -35.99 1.34
CA PHE A 215 9.37 -35.41 2.69
C PHE A 215 9.74 -36.44 3.78
N VAL A 216 9.20 -37.65 3.67
CA VAL A 216 9.51 -38.78 4.57
C VAL A 216 10.96 -39.21 4.41
N GLN A 217 11.45 -39.35 3.17
CA GLN A 217 12.84 -39.71 2.88
C GLN A 217 13.82 -38.70 3.44
N ALA A 218 13.59 -37.40 3.21
CA ALA A 218 14.45 -36.33 3.73
C ALA A 218 14.55 -36.37 5.27
N THR A 219 13.44 -36.63 5.94
CA THR A 219 13.41 -36.69 7.41
C THR A 219 14.04 -37.99 7.94
N LEU A 220 13.73 -39.14 7.34
CA LEU A 220 14.27 -40.44 7.77
C LEU A 220 15.77 -40.61 7.46
N ALA A 221 16.28 -39.95 6.42
CA ALA A 221 17.71 -39.96 6.09
C ALA A 221 18.59 -39.38 7.21
N THR A 222 18.01 -38.54 8.08
CA THR A 222 18.71 -38.00 9.25
C THR A 222 18.77 -38.97 10.43
N VAL A 223 17.99 -40.06 10.40
CA VAL A 223 17.76 -40.97 11.54
C VAL A 223 18.26 -42.39 11.26
N PHE A 224 18.13 -42.88 10.03
CA PHE A 224 18.50 -44.26 9.65
C PHE A 224 19.62 -44.24 8.62
N THR A 225 20.67 -45.04 8.85
CA THR A 225 21.79 -45.24 7.92
C THR A 225 21.55 -46.37 6.91
N GLU A 226 20.60 -47.27 7.19
CA GLU A 226 20.27 -48.42 6.34
C GLU A 226 19.10 -48.12 5.38
N THR A 227 19.36 -48.20 4.08
CA THR A 227 18.39 -47.90 3.00
C THR A 227 17.19 -48.86 2.95
N ASN A 228 17.35 -50.13 3.34
CA ASN A 228 16.26 -51.11 3.33
C ASN A 228 15.24 -50.89 4.47
N ALA A 229 15.72 -50.41 5.62
CA ALA A 229 14.89 -50.07 6.77
C ALA A 229 14.08 -48.80 6.53
N GLN A 230 14.72 -47.81 5.90
CA GLN A 230 14.11 -46.53 5.52
C GLN A 230 12.95 -46.74 4.52
N THR A 231 13.17 -47.53 3.47
CA THR A 231 12.14 -47.82 2.44
C THR A 231 10.93 -48.58 3.00
N HIS A 232 11.13 -49.51 3.93
CA HIS A 232 10.01 -50.23 4.56
C HIS A 232 9.14 -49.32 5.43
N ILE A 233 9.75 -48.47 6.27
CA ILE A 233 9.00 -47.50 7.10
C ILE A 233 8.28 -46.49 6.21
N GLU A 234 8.92 -46.04 5.14
CA GLU A 234 8.34 -45.12 4.17
C GLU A 234 7.06 -45.68 3.54
N THR A 235 7.07 -46.94 3.07
CA THR A 235 5.88 -47.57 2.46
C THR A 235 4.70 -47.70 3.43
N GLU A 236 4.95 -48.05 4.69
CA GLU A 236 3.91 -48.15 5.72
C GLU A 236 3.32 -46.77 6.07
N ILE A 237 4.15 -45.73 6.13
CA ILE A 237 3.71 -44.34 6.36
C ILE A 237 2.88 -43.84 5.17
N LEU A 238 3.33 -44.06 3.92
CA LEU A 238 2.60 -43.66 2.71
C LEU A 238 1.22 -44.34 2.62
N HIS A 239 1.17 -45.63 2.92
CA HIS A 239 -0.09 -46.39 2.92
C HIS A 239 -1.06 -45.87 3.98
N LYS A 240 -0.58 -45.54 5.19
CA LYS A 240 -1.43 -45.00 6.26
C LYS A 240 -1.82 -43.54 6.08
N ALA A 241 -0.94 -42.71 5.53
CA ALA A 241 -1.20 -41.29 5.34
C ALA A 241 -2.35 -41.06 4.36
N ALA A 242 -2.53 -41.93 3.36
CA ALA A 242 -3.63 -41.87 2.38
C ALA A 242 -3.84 -40.47 1.77
N GLY A 243 -2.74 -39.77 1.47
CA GLY A 243 -2.72 -38.41 0.92
C GLY A 243 -2.89 -37.26 1.93
N ASN A 244 -2.94 -37.55 3.25
CA ASN A 244 -3.00 -36.56 4.32
C ASN A 244 -1.59 -36.16 4.79
N PHE A 245 -1.08 -35.05 4.25
CA PHE A 245 0.24 -34.54 4.59
C PHE A 245 0.35 -34.10 6.05
N LEU A 246 -0.70 -33.49 6.62
CA LEU A 246 -0.74 -33.08 8.02
C LEU A 246 -0.58 -34.27 8.98
N TRP A 247 -1.22 -35.40 8.69
CA TRP A 247 -1.03 -36.63 9.46
C TRP A 247 0.45 -37.06 9.47
N THR A 248 1.09 -37.03 8.29
CA THR A 248 2.51 -37.38 8.14
C THR A 248 3.39 -36.42 8.95
N SER A 249 3.14 -35.11 8.89
CA SER A 249 3.90 -34.10 9.62
C SER A 249 3.80 -34.23 11.16
N LEU A 250 2.70 -34.78 11.68
CA LEU A 250 2.49 -34.96 13.12
C LEU A 250 3.15 -36.24 13.67
N ILE A 251 3.13 -37.31 12.88
CA ILE A 251 3.60 -38.64 13.29
C ILE A 251 5.09 -38.82 13.02
N LEU A 252 5.61 -38.28 11.90
CA LEU A 252 6.99 -38.47 11.47
C LEU A 252 8.04 -37.96 12.49
N PRO A 253 7.88 -36.80 13.16
CA PRO A 253 8.82 -36.36 14.20
C PRO A 253 8.83 -37.27 15.44
N GLN A 254 7.71 -37.91 15.78
CA GLN A 254 7.62 -38.85 16.90
C GLN A 254 8.42 -40.12 16.60
N ILE A 255 8.27 -40.63 15.37
CA ILE A 255 9.02 -41.78 14.86
C ILE A 255 10.50 -41.45 14.77
N ALA A 256 10.86 -40.27 14.24
CA ALA A 256 12.24 -39.81 14.13
C ALA A 256 12.93 -39.72 15.49
N ARG A 257 12.27 -39.14 16.51
CA ARG A 257 12.79 -39.09 17.89
C ARG A 257 13.02 -40.48 18.48
N LYS A 258 12.09 -41.42 18.27
CA LYS A 258 12.24 -42.78 18.77
C LYS A 258 13.31 -43.58 17.99
N GLY A 259 13.46 -43.33 16.70
CA GLY A 259 14.57 -43.86 15.91
C GLY A 259 15.93 -43.37 16.44
N LEU A 260 16.06 -42.06 16.70
CA LEU A 260 17.28 -41.47 17.30
C LEU A 260 17.58 -42.00 18.70
N SER A 261 16.55 -42.36 19.46
CA SER A 261 16.68 -43.00 20.78
C SER A 261 17.03 -44.50 20.71
N GLY A 262 17.24 -45.07 19.52
CA GLY A 262 17.74 -46.44 19.34
C GLY A 262 16.68 -47.54 19.40
N TYR A 263 15.39 -47.23 19.26
CA TYR A 263 14.33 -48.25 19.22
C TYR A 263 14.38 -49.08 17.93
N GLY A 264 14.17 -50.39 18.03
CA GLY A 264 14.22 -51.31 16.89
C GLY A 264 13.07 -51.13 15.89
N LEU A 265 13.30 -51.54 14.64
CA LEU A 265 12.36 -51.35 13.51
C LEU A 265 10.96 -51.94 13.77
N GLU A 266 10.85 -53.08 14.45
CA GLU A 266 9.54 -53.65 14.79
C GLU A 266 8.75 -52.80 15.79
N THR A 267 9.43 -52.11 16.72
CA THR A 267 8.79 -51.25 17.70
C THR A 267 8.22 -50.01 17.02
N LEU A 268 8.99 -49.42 16.11
CA LEU A 268 8.55 -48.30 15.28
C LEU A 268 7.38 -48.69 14.37
N ARG A 269 7.43 -49.89 13.80
CA ARG A 269 6.33 -50.43 12.96
C ARG A 269 5.05 -50.63 13.75
N LYS A 270 5.13 -51.22 14.95
CA LYS A 270 3.95 -51.38 15.83
C LYS A 270 3.34 -50.04 16.19
N GLU A 271 4.15 -49.00 16.37
CA GLU A 271 3.67 -47.67 16.68
C GLU A 271 2.98 -47.00 15.48
N ILE A 272 3.54 -47.13 14.28
CA ILE A 272 2.88 -46.71 13.04
C ILE A 272 1.55 -47.46 12.89
N GLN A 273 1.53 -48.78 13.10
CA GLN A 273 0.33 -49.62 13.00
C GLN A 273 -0.73 -49.32 14.06
N ASN A 274 -0.34 -48.94 15.27
CA ASN A 274 -1.27 -48.56 16.35
C ASN A 274 -1.79 -47.12 16.21
N SER A 275 -1.10 -46.25 15.47
CA SER A 275 -1.59 -44.88 15.22
C SER A 275 -2.85 -44.87 14.33
N SER A 276 -3.88 -44.13 14.73
CA SER A 276 -5.11 -44.00 13.95
C SER A 276 -4.88 -43.20 12.65
N PRO A 277 -5.50 -43.57 11.51
CA PRO A 277 -5.49 -42.75 10.29
C PRO A 277 -6.39 -41.50 10.39
N GLU A 278 -7.28 -41.43 11.39
CA GLU A 278 -8.21 -40.31 11.57
C GLU A 278 -7.62 -39.22 12.48
N LEU A 279 -7.55 -37.98 11.96
CA LEU A 279 -7.00 -36.82 12.69
C LEU A 279 -7.68 -36.57 14.05
N ARG A 280 -8.99 -36.80 14.16
CA ARG A 280 -9.74 -36.60 15.42
C ARG A 280 -9.23 -37.49 16.55
N GLN A 281 -8.95 -38.75 16.25
CA GLN A 281 -8.46 -39.71 17.25
C GLN A 281 -7.04 -39.35 17.71
N ILE A 282 -6.21 -38.82 16.82
CA ILE A 282 -4.86 -38.33 17.15
C ILE A 282 -4.92 -37.11 18.07
N TYR A 283 -5.86 -36.20 17.83
CA TYR A 283 -6.06 -35.04 18.71
C TYR A 283 -6.50 -35.50 20.10
N LYS A 284 -7.42 -36.46 20.17
CA LYS A 284 -7.85 -37.07 21.43
C LYS A 284 -6.70 -37.75 22.18
N GLU A 285 -5.89 -38.56 21.49
CA GLU A 285 -4.70 -39.19 22.09
C GLU A 285 -3.66 -38.18 22.58
N ALA A 286 -3.46 -37.07 21.86
CA ALA A 286 -2.56 -36.00 22.28
C ALA A 286 -3.06 -35.30 23.55
N VAL A 287 -4.38 -35.11 23.67
CA VAL A 287 -5.04 -34.57 24.85
C VAL A 287 -5.00 -35.56 26.03
N ASP A 288 -5.23 -36.85 25.79
CA ASP A 288 -5.22 -37.89 26.82
C ASP A 288 -3.82 -38.08 27.45
N LYS A 289 -2.74 -37.77 26.71
CA LYS A 289 -1.36 -37.78 27.20
C LYS A 289 -1.04 -36.64 28.17
N ILE A 290 -1.90 -35.61 28.29
CA ILE A 290 -1.71 -34.51 29.22
C ILE A 290 -1.90 -35.03 30.66
N PRO A 291 -0.98 -34.75 31.61
CA PRO A 291 -1.12 -35.17 33.00
C PRO A 291 -2.44 -34.70 33.62
N ASN A 292 -3.09 -35.53 34.44
CA ASN A 292 -4.38 -35.19 35.06
C ASN A 292 -4.33 -33.91 35.92
N SER A 293 -3.19 -33.58 36.51
CA SER A 293 -2.97 -32.31 37.24
C SER A 293 -3.09 -31.08 36.34
N ASP A 294 -2.77 -31.23 35.05
CA ASP A 294 -2.58 -30.14 34.11
C ASP A 294 -3.81 -29.95 33.20
N LYS A 295 -4.73 -30.92 33.20
CA LYS A 295 -5.93 -30.94 32.33
C LYS A 295 -6.86 -29.75 32.51
N ILE A 296 -6.97 -29.19 33.72
CA ILE A 296 -7.76 -27.98 33.97
C ILE A 296 -7.15 -26.77 33.25
N TYR A 297 -5.82 -26.62 33.32
CA TYR A 297 -5.11 -25.55 32.62
C TYR A 297 -5.11 -25.75 31.10
N ALA A 298 -5.04 -27.01 30.64
CA ALA A 298 -5.21 -27.34 29.24
C ALA A 298 -6.64 -26.99 28.74
N LEU A 299 -7.66 -27.25 29.55
CA LEU A 299 -9.04 -26.86 29.24
C LEU A 299 -9.15 -25.32 29.10
N HIS A 300 -8.60 -24.55 30.05
CA HIS A 300 -8.58 -23.09 29.94
C HIS A 300 -7.82 -22.61 28.69
N LEU A 301 -6.67 -23.22 28.39
CA LEU A 301 -5.89 -22.92 27.17
C LEU A 301 -6.73 -23.14 25.92
N PHE A 302 -7.37 -24.31 25.75
CA PHE A 302 -8.17 -24.61 24.57
C PHE A 302 -9.47 -23.81 24.49
N GLN A 303 -10.11 -23.48 25.62
CA GLN A 303 -11.25 -22.56 25.64
C GLN A 303 -10.87 -21.21 25.02
N TRP A 304 -9.74 -20.63 25.43
CA TRP A 304 -9.31 -19.33 24.92
C TRP A 304 -8.75 -19.37 23.50
N VAL A 305 -7.98 -20.38 23.13
CA VAL A 305 -7.46 -20.52 21.76
C VAL A 305 -8.60 -20.78 20.75
N CYS A 306 -9.64 -21.53 21.14
CA CYS A 306 -10.74 -21.87 20.25
C CYS A 306 -11.87 -20.82 20.24
N LEU A 307 -12.24 -20.24 21.39
CA LEU A 307 -13.45 -19.43 21.51
C LEU A 307 -13.19 -17.92 21.53
N ALA A 308 -11.94 -17.48 21.64
CA ALA A 308 -11.64 -16.06 21.55
C ALA A 308 -12.00 -15.51 20.16
N GLU A 309 -12.54 -14.30 20.11
CA GLU A 309 -12.98 -13.68 18.86
C GLU A 309 -11.80 -13.21 17.99
N GLU A 310 -10.64 -13.02 18.64
CA GLU A 310 -9.36 -12.69 18.03
C GLU A 310 -8.26 -13.51 18.73
N PRO A 311 -7.22 -13.97 18.02
CA PRO A 311 -6.15 -14.75 18.60
C PRO A 311 -5.35 -13.91 19.61
N LEU A 312 -5.14 -14.46 20.80
CA LEU A 312 -4.45 -13.78 21.90
C LEU A 312 -2.94 -13.88 21.76
N SER A 313 -2.23 -12.86 22.24
CA SER A 313 -0.78 -12.92 22.38
C SER A 313 -0.33 -13.74 23.60
N PRO A 314 0.91 -14.26 23.62
CA PRO A 314 1.49 -14.88 24.81
C PRO A 314 1.30 -14.04 26.07
N VAL A 315 1.56 -12.74 25.99
CA VAL A 315 1.42 -11.84 27.15
C VAL A 315 -0.03 -11.77 27.62
N GLN A 316 -1.00 -11.68 26.73
CA GLN A 316 -2.43 -11.70 27.09
C GLN A 316 -2.84 -13.04 27.70
N MET A 317 -2.33 -14.13 27.13
CA MET A 317 -2.63 -15.49 27.59
C MET A 317 -2.15 -15.76 29.01
N ARG A 318 -1.05 -15.12 29.43
CA ARG A 318 -0.57 -15.19 30.82
C ARG A 318 -1.63 -14.74 31.83
N TYR A 319 -2.28 -13.60 31.58
CA TYR A 319 -3.32 -13.08 32.47
C TYR A 319 -4.55 -13.99 32.48
N VAL A 320 -4.94 -14.45 31.30
CA VAL A 320 -6.08 -15.33 31.10
C VAL A 320 -5.90 -16.68 31.80
N LEU A 321 -4.75 -17.33 31.66
CA LEU A 321 -4.48 -18.63 32.29
C LEU A 321 -4.35 -18.54 33.83
N SER A 322 -3.93 -17.38 34.33
CA SER A 322 -3.85 -17.11 35.78
C SER A 322 -5.19 -16.77 36.42
N PHE A 323 -6.27 -16.59 35.63
CA PHE A 323 -7.58 -16.23 36.14
C PHE A 323 -8.25 -17.38 36.90
N ASP A 324 -8.61 -17.12 38.15
CA ASP A 324 -9.44 -17.99 38.98
C ASP A 324 -10.81 -17.35 39.23
N ALA A 325 -11.87 -18.01 38.76
CA ALA A 325 -13.24 -17.56 38.94
C ALA A 325 -13.75 -17.67 40.38
N SER A 326 -13.11 -18.48 41.23
CA SER A 326 -13.49 -18.71 42.62
C SER A 326 -12.95 -17.64 43.59
N ALA A 327 -11.78 -17.06 43.27
CA ALA A 327 -11.12 -16.02 44.05
C ALA A 327 -10.52 -14.94 43.13
N PRO A 328 -11.35 -14.07 42.53
CA PRO A 328 -10.88 -13.08 41.56
C PRO A 328 -9.97 -12.02 42.22
N ALA A 329 -8.83 -11.74 41.59
CA ALA A 329 -7.88 -10.73 42.06
C ALA A 329 -8.50 -9.32 42.10
N LYS A 330 -8.17 -8.55 43.14
CA LYS A 330 -8.72 -7.19 43.35
C LYS A 330 -7.96 -6.11 42.59
N ASP A 331 -6.70 -6.38 42.26
CA ASP A 331 -5.77 -5.49 41.58
C ASP A 331 -4.83 -6.31 40.69
N LEU A 332 -4.16 -5.64 39.74
CA LEU A 332 -3.28 -6.31 38.77
C LEU A 332 -2.05 -6.91 39.45
N VAL A 333 -1.63 -6.34 40.59
CA VAL A 333 -0.52 -6.86 41.40
C VAL A 333 -0.89 -8.21 42.04
N ALA A 334 -2.07 -8.33 42.65
CA ALA A 334 -2.55 -9.61 43.19
C ALA A 334 -2.79 -10.65 42.10
N TRP A 335 -3.18 -10.21 40.90
CA TRP A 335 -3.29 -11.09 39.73
C TRP A 335 -1.91 -11.64 39.32
N ALA A 336 -0.91 -10.76 39.24
CA ALA A 336 0.46 -11.15 38.94
C ALA A 336 1.15 -11.95 40.08
N ALA A 337 0.63 -11.86 41.30
CA ALA A 337 1.08 -12.62 42.47
C ALA A 337 0.28 -13.92 42.71
N SER A 338 -0.67 -14.25 41.84
CA SER A 338 -1.41 -15.50 41.95
C SER A 338 -0.49 -16.69 41.72
N GLU A 339 -0.77 -17.80 42.42
CA GLU A 339 0.04 -19.04 42.36
C GLU A 339 0.19 -19.59 40.92
N ASN A 340 -0.78 -19.25 40.07
CA ASN A 340 -0.86 -19.67 38.68
C ASN A 340 -0.25 -18.67 37.67
N TYR A 341 0.29 -17.54 38.13
CA TYR A 341 0.91 -16.54 37.25
C TYR A 341 2.34 -16.93 36.88
N VAL A 342 2.60 -17.07 35.58
CA VAL A 342 3.93 -17.42 35.09
C VAL A 342 4.78 -16.16 34.92
N GLY A 343 5.77 -15.97 35.79
CA GLY A 343 6.55 -14.72 35.87
C GLY A 343 7.50 -14.44 34.71
N THR A 344 7.92 -15.46 33.95
CA THR A 344 8.87 -15.29 32.83
C THR A 344 8.30 -15.75 31.50
N ASP A 345 8.70 -15.07 30.41
CA ASP A 345 8.29 -15.40 29.05
C ASP A 345 8.69 -16.83 28.68
N GLU A 346 9.90 -17.27 29.06
CA GLU A 346 10.39 -18.61 28.76
C GLU A 346 9.57 -19.71 29.45
N GLN A 347 9.21 -19.53 30.72
CA GLN A 347 8.36 -20.48 31.44
C GLN A 347 6.96 -20.54 30.84
N LEU A 348 6.41 -19.40 30.39
CA LEU A 348 5.08 -19.35 29.78
C LEU A 348 5.06 -20.13 28.46
N LEU A 349 6.08 -19.98 27.62
CA LEU A 349 6.20 -20.74 26.38
C LEU A 349 6.32 -22.25 26.64
N LYS A 350 7.08 -22.65 27.66
CA LYS A 350 7.19 -24.06 28.09
C LYS A 350 5.85 -24.59 28.59
N LEU A 351 5.12 -23.79 29.39
CA LEU A 351 3.80 -24.15 29.90
C LEU A 351 2.78 -24.32 28.76
N ILE A 352 2.68 -23.36 27.83
CA ILE A 352 1.77 -23.46 26.69
C ILE A 352 2.07 -24.72 25.86
N LYS A 353 3.35 -25.03 25.61
CA LYS A 353 3.74 -26.26 24.89
C LYS A 353 3.38 -27.54 25.64
N ALA A 354 3.50 -27.54 26.97
CA ALA A 354 3.14 -28.69 27.80
C ALA A 354 1.61 -28.90 27.83
N LEU A 355 0.85 -27.83 28.03
CA LEU A 355 -0.62 -27.85 28.11
C LEU A 355 -1.30 -28.11 26.77
N SER A 356 -0.64 -27.82 25.65
CA SER A 356 -1.23 -27.99 24.32
C SER A 356 -1.13 -29.40 23.74
N GLY A 357 -0.31 -30.28 24.33
CA GLY A 357 -0.01 -31.59 23.75
C GLY A 357 0.58 -31.52 22.33
N GLY A 358 1.15 -30.37 21.93
CA GLY A 358 1.64 -30.12 20.56
C GLY A 358 0.58 -29.69 19.55
N LEU A 359 -0.66 -29.42 19.97
CA LEU A 359 -1.77 -29.00 19.10
C LEU A 359 -1.94 -27.48 18.99
N VAL A 360 -1.14 -26.71 19.74
CA VAL A 360 -1.12 -25.24 19.73
C VAL A 360 0.29 -24.78 19.44
N GLU A 361 0.40 -23.80 18.55
CA GLU A 361 1.63 -23.14 18.15
C GLU A 361 1.58 -21.64 18.45
N ILE A 362 2.75 -21.00 18.34
CA ILE A 362 2.92 -19.56 18.52
C ILE A 362 3.54 -19.02 17.24
N THR A 363 2.83 -18.13 16.56
CA THR A 363 3.14 -17.68 15.21
C THR A 363 3.18 -16.16 15.11
N GLY A 364 4.07 -15.63 14.26
CA GLY A 364 4.18 -14.20 13.99
C GLY A 364 4.83 -13.40 15.13
N GLY A 365 5.26 -12.17 14.82
CA GLY A 365 5.80 -11.20 15.79
C GLY A 365 7.32 -11.26 16.01
N ALA A 366 7.98 -10.10 16.02
CA ALA A 366 9.38 -9.97 16.43
C ALA A 366 9.53 -10.06 17.97
N ASP A 367 8.42 -9.89 18.71
CA ASP A 367 8.35 -9.87 20.17
C ASP A 367 7.10 -10.62 20.70
N MET A 368 7.08 -10.88 22.02
CA MET A 368 5.99 -11.62 22.70
C MET A 368 4.64 -10.90 22.72
N GLN A 369 4.60 -9.59 22.43
CA GLN A 369 3.38 -8.80 22.40
C GLN A 369 2.67 -8.89 21.05
N THR A 370 3.43 -9.04 19.96
CA THR A 370 2.91 -9.14 18.60
C THR A 370 2.73 -10.58 18.12
N ALA A 371 3.34 -11.55 18.81
CA ALA A 371 3.11 -12.97 18.57
C ALA A 371 1.69 -13.40 18.93
N THR A 372 1.14 -14.37 18.20
CA THR A 372 -0.22 -14.90 18.43
C THR A 372 -0.19 -16.40 18.73
N ILE A 373 -1.07 -16.83 19.64
CA ILE A 373 -1.27 -18.24 19.99
C ILE A 373 -2.44 -18.77 19.16
N GLN A 374 -2.22 -19.89 18.47
CA GLN A 374 -3.27 -20.53 17.67
C GLN A 374 -3.12 -22.04 17.61
N CYS A 375 -4.20 -22.76 17.26
CA CYS A 375 -4.09 -24.18 16.95
C CYS A 375 -3.24 -24.40 15.69
N ILE A 376 -2.42 -25.45 15.67
CA ILE A 376 -1.55 -25.84 14.54
C ILE A 376 -2.31 -26.01 13.21
N HIS A 377 -3.63 -26.25 13.28
CA HIS A 377 -4.48 -26.38 12.11
C HIS A 377 -5.94 -26.09 12.46
N GLN A 378 -6.78 -25.75 11.47
CA GLN A 378 -8.22 -25.48 11.67
C GLN A 378 -9.01 -26.70 12.14
N SER A 379 -8.65 -27.90 11.67
CA SER A 379 -9.28 -29.15 12.10
C SER A 379 -9.13 -29.42 13.61
N VAL A 380 -8.08 -28.93 14.26
CA VAL A 380 -7.91 -29.02 15.73
C VAL A 380 -8.97 -28.17 16.41
N LYS A 381 -9.13 -26.92 15.96
CA LYS A 381 -10.15 -26.00 16.48
C LYS A 381 -11.56 -26.57 16.27
N ASP A 382 -11.86 -27.08 15.08
CA ASP A 382 -13.15 -27.71 14.76
C ASP A 382 -13.45 -28.91 15.67
N TYR A 383 -12.44 -29.73 15.99
CA TYR A 383 -12.58 -30.84 16.95
C TYR A 383 -12.97 -30.34 18.35
N PHE A 384 -12.28 -29.32 18.88
CA PHE A 384 -12.59 -28.76 20.21
C PHE A 384 -13.96 -28.10 20.28
N LEU A 385 -14.38 -27.40 19.23
CA LEU A 385 -15.72 -26.78 19.16
C LEU A 385 -16.85 -27.81 19.09
N GLN A 386 -16.62 -28.97 18.46
CA GLN A 386 -17.64 -30.02 18.33
C GLN A 386 -17.70 -30.93 19.56
N GLN A 387 -16.56 -31.42 20.05
CA GLN A 387 -16.52 -32.47 21.07
C GLN A 387 -15.29 -32.43 22.00
N GLY A 388 -14.15 -31.90 21.57
CA GLY A 388 -12.90 -31.98 22.33
C GLY A 388 -12.90 -31.27 23.69
N LEU A 389 -13.64 -30.15 23.84
CA LEU A 389 -13.78 -29.49 25.15
C LEU A 389 -14.57 -30.35 26.14
N GLN A 390 -15.62 -31.02 25.66
CA GLN A 390 -16.43 -31.94 26.45
C GLN A 390 -15.62 -33.19 26.86
N ASP A 391 -14.84 -33.75 25.93
CA ASP A 391 -13.95 -34.88 26.20
C ASP A 391 -12.96 -34.55 27.34
N LEU A 392 -12.38 -33.34 27.32
CA LEU A 392 -11.49 -32.83 28.38
C LEU A 392 -12.22 -32.74 29.73
N GLU A 393 -13.41 -32.14 29.76
CA GLU A 393 -14.24 -32.00 30.96
C GLU A 393 -14.61 -33.36 31.59
N GLN A 394 -15.00 -34.33 30.74
CA GLN A 394 -15.35 -35.68 31.18
C GLN A 394 -14.15 -36.46 31.74
N SER A 395 -12.96 -36.28 31.14
CA SER A 395 -11.74 -36.95 31.59
C SER A 395 -11.26 -36.55 32.99
N MET A 396 -11.81 -35.45 33.55
CA MET A 396 -11.51 -34.93 34.89
C MET A 396 -12.50 -35.41 35.97
N GLY A 397 -13.48 -36.25 35.64
CA GLY A 397 -14.38 -36.87 36.63
C GLY A 397 -15.43 -35.92 37.25
N GLN A 398 -15.72 -34.77 36.63
CA GLN A 398 -16.82 -33.92 37.09
C GLN A 398 -18.18 -34.55 36.74
N GLU A 399 -18.86 -35.13 37.73
CA GLU A 399 -20.16 -35.83 37.63
C GLU A 399 -21.32 -34.96 37.08
N GLN A 400 -21.12 -33.66 36.83
CA GLN A 400 -22.14 -32.75 36.32
C GLN A 400 -22.23 -32.70 34.77
N SER A 401 -21.39 -33.42 34.02
CA SER A 401 -21.23 -33.27 32.55
C SER A 401 -22.03 -34.27 31.69
N LYS A 402 -23.29 -34.55 32.05
CA LYS A 402 -24.27 -35.21 31.14
C LYS A 402 -25.03 -34.24 30.23
N LEU A 403 -24.59 -32.98 30.15
CA LEU A 403 -25.19 -31.94 29.30
C LEU A 403 -24.37 -31.82 28.00
N GLY A 404 -25.04 -31.55 26.88
CA GLY A 404 -24.47 -31.57 25.52
C GLY A 404 -23.37 -30.53 25.27
N SER A 405 -22.67 -30.64 24.13
CA SER A 405 -21.52 -29.78 23.75
C SER A 405 -21.82 -28.27 23.80
N GLU A 406 -23.06 -27.88 23.52
CA GLU A 406 -23.54 -26.50 23.60
C GLU A 406 -23.43 -25.89 25.01
N PHE A 407 -23.65 -26.68 26.07
CA PHE A 407 -23.52 -26.22 27.46
C PHE A 407 -22.07 -25.98 27.85
N SER A 408 -21.14 -26.82 27.39
CA SER A 408 -19.70 -26.63 27.62
C SER A 408 -19.19 -25.36 26.92
N LEU A 409 -19.68 -25.09 25.69
CA LEU A 409 -19.36 -23.86 24.96
C LEU A 409 -19.90 -22.60 25.68
N ALA A 410 -21.14 -22.65 26.14
CA ALA A 410 -21.74 -21.54 26.89
C ALA A 410 -20.99 -21.25 28.20
N ARG A 411 -20.62 -22.29 28.95
CA ARG A 411 -19.84 -22.16 30.20
C ARG A 411 -18.45 -21.57 29.96
N ALA A 412 -17.81 -21.93 28.85
CA ALA A 412 -16.53 -21.35 28.47
C ALA A 412 -16.68 -19.85 28.14
N HIS A 413 -17.72 -19.46 27.40
CA HIS A 413 -18.04 -18.05 27.15
C HIS A 413 -18.41 -17.28 28.43
N GLU A 414 -19.10 -17.91 29.38
CA GLU A 414 -19.35 -17.35 30.71
C GLU A 414 -18.03 -17.06 31.46
N LEU A 415 -17.08 -18.00 31.43
CA LEU A 415 -15.76 -17.82 32.06
C LEU A 415 -14.98 -16.68 31.40
N MET A 416 -15.01 -16.58 30.07
CA MET A 416 -14.40 -15.49 29.31
C MET A 416 -15.00 -14.13 29.66
N PHE A 417 -16.33 -14.05 29.73
CA PHE A 417 -17.04 -12.85 30.18
C PHE A 417 -16.61 -12.44 31.60
N LYS A 418 -16.63 -13.39 32.54
CA LYS A 418 -16.19 -13.14 33.93
C LYS A 418 -14.75 -12.64 33.98
N CYS A 419 -13.84 -13.27 33.24
CA CYS A 419 -12.44 -12.84 33.17
C CYS A 419 -12.31 -11.39 32.68
N CYS A 420 -12.98 -11.05 31.58
CA CYS A 420 -12.97 -9.69 31.02
C CYS A 420 -13.51 -8.67 32.03
N MET A 421 -14.64 -8.97 32.69
CA MET A 421 -15.25 -8.07 33.67
C MET A 421 -14.36 -7.86 34.89
N HIS A 422 -13.75 -8.91 35.44
CA HIS A 422 -12.84 -8.76 36.58
C HIS A 422 -11.58 -7.98 36.21
N TYR A 423 -11.07 -8.13 34.98
CA TYR A 423 -9.96 -7.34 34.46
C TYR A 423 -10.30 -5.84 34.39
N ILE A 424 -11.43 -5.49 33.76
CA ILE A 424 -11.89 -4.10 33.65
C ILE A 424 -12.12 -3.48 35.03
N LEU A 425 -12.53 -4.29 36.02
CA LEU A 425 -12.87 -3.83 37.36
C LEU A 425 -11.71 -3.84 38.36
N THR A 426 -10.49 -4.14 37.93
CA THR A 426 -9.29 -3.96 38.77
C THR A 426 -9.07 -2.49 39.14
N LYS A 427 -8.46 -2.26 40.31
CA LYS A 427 -8.24 -0.91 40.85
C LYS A 427 -7.50 0.00 39.86
N GLU A 428 -6.48 -0.52 39.19
CA GLU A 428 -5.65 0.19 38.23
C GLU A 428 -6.45 0.62 37.01
N ILE A 429 -7.25 -0.28 36.42
CA ILE A 429 -8.02 -0.01 35.19
C ILE A 429 -9.17 0.97 35.46
N ILE A 430 -9.83 0.86 36.61
CA ILE A 430 -10.88 1.81 37.01
C ILE A 430 -10.31 3.23 37.18
N GLN A 431 -9.07 3.36 37.67
CA GLN A 431 -8.41 4.66 37.88
C GLN A 431 -7.67 5.20 36.65
N LEU A 432 -7.44 4.35 35.64
CA LEU A 432 -6.62 4.65 34.47
C LEU A 432 -7.18 5.78 33.59
N ALA A 433 -6.43 6.86 33.37
CA ALA A 433 -6.90 7.93 32.48
C ALA A 433 -6.87 7.50 31.00
N ALA A 434 -7.77 8.05 30.18
CA ALA A 434 -7.90 7.71 28.76
C ALA A 434 -6.59 7.96 27.95
N TYR A 435 -5.83 9.00 28.28
CA TYR A 435 -4.54 9.27 27.65
C TYR A 435 -3.47 8.25 28.06
N GLU A 436 -3.44 7.84 29.34
CA GLU A 436 -2.50 6.85 29.86
C GLU A 436 -2.73 5.48 29.25
N ALA A 437 -4.00 5.11 29.03
CA ALA A 437 -4.36 3.89 28.32
C ALA A 437 -3.86 3.88 26.86
N ARG A 438 -3.70 5.05 26.22
CA ARG A 438 -3.14 5.17 24.86
C ARG A 438 -1.62 5.09 24.84
N GLU A 439 -0.95 5.74 25.78
CA GLU A 439 0.52 5.76 25.85
C GLU A 439 1.11 4.46 26.42
N LYS A 440 0.44 3.84 27.39
CA LYS A 440 0.94 2.65 28.13
C LYS A 440 0.23 1.36 27.72
N LYS A 441 -0.03 1.16 26.42
CA LYS A 441 -0.69 -0.07 25.91
C LYS A 441 0.01 -1.36 26.34
N ALA A 442 1.35 -1.35 26.36
CA ALA A 442 2.16 -2.48 26.80
C ALA A 442 1.98 -2.84 28.29
N ALA A 443 1.56 -1.89 29.14
CA ALA A 443 1.34 -2.11 30.56
C ALA A 443 -0.02 -2.76 30.87
N TYR A 444 -0.96 -2.75 29.91
CA TYR A 444 -2.30 -3.32 30.08
C TYR A 444 -2.70 -4.24 28.91
N PRO A 445 -2.04 -5.40 28.73
CA PRO A 445 -2.12 -6.20 27.51
C PRO A 445 -3.53 -6.71 27.18
N LEU A 446 -4.34 -7.05 28.19
CA LEU A 446 -5.70 -7.59 28.02
C LEU A 446 -6.77 -6.49 27.91
N LEU A 447 -6.44 -5.22 28.14
CA LEU A 447 -7.42 -4.12 28.24
C LEU A 447 -8.28 -4.00 26.98
N GLN A 448 -7.65 -4.02 25.80
CA GLN A 448 -8.36 -3.85 24.53
C GLN A 448 -9.35 -5.00 24.30
N TYR A 449 -8.89 -6.25 24.42
CA TYR A 449 -9.75 -7.42 24.27
C TYR A 449 -10.90 -7.42 25.29
N ALA A 450 -10.58 -7.17 26.56
CA ALA A 450 -11.56 -7.18 27.64
C ALA A 450 -12.65 -6.15 27.39
N VAL A 451 -12.31 -4.90 27.02
CA VAL A 451 -13.27 -3.81 26.82
C VAL A 451 -14.20 -4.04 25.62
N THR A 452 -13.71 -4.65 24.54
CA THR A 452 -14.48 -4.79 23.30
C THR A 452 -15.22 -6.12 23.15
N ARG A 453 -14.72 -7.22 23.74
CA ARG A 453 -15.21 -8.59 23.45
C ARG A 453 -16.12 -9.18 24.51
N TRP A 454 -16.12 -8.64 25.74
CA TRP A 454 -17.02 -9.12 26.79
C TRP A 454 -18.51 -9.16 26.40
N PRO A 455 -19.06 -8.21 25.61
CA PRO A 455 -20.49 -8.24 25.27
C PRO A 455 -20.90 -9.46 24.43
N SER A 456 -20.05 -9.88 23.49
CA SER A 456 -20.35 -11.08 22.72
C SER A 456 -20.19 -12.35 23.53
N HIS A 457 -19.21 -12.40 24.45
CA HIS A 457 -19.05 -13.55 25.35
C HIS A 457 -20.23 -13.67 26.32
N LEU A 458 -20.77 -12.54 26.80
CA LEU A 458 -22.00 -12.53 27.59
C LEU A 458 -23.16 -13.17 26.80
N LYS A 459 -23.40 -12.70 25.57
CA LYS A 459 -24.52 -13.18 24.74
C LYS A 459 -24.41 -14.67 24.41
N LYS A 460 -23.21 -15.16 24.10
CA LYS A 460 -22.97 -16.58 23.76
C LYS A 460 -22.95 -17.49 24.99
N GLY A 461 -22.69 -16.94 26.18
CA GLY A 461 -22.65 -17.69 27.44
C GLY A 461 -23.98 -17.72 28.20
N ASP A 462 -24.92 -16.83 27.87
CA ASP A 462 -26.20 -16.74 28.57
C ASP A 462 -27.25 -17.67 27.96
N LEU A 463 -27.55 -18.77 28.66
CA LEU A 463 -28.55 -19.76 28.22
C LEU A 463 -29.96 -19.50 28.77
N ASP A 464 -30.05 -18.88 29.95
CA ASP A 464 -31.30 -18.74 30.72
C ASP A 464 -31.59 -17.30 31.16
N GLY A 465 -30.81 -16.32 30.69
CA GLY A 465 -30.95 -14.91 31.02
C GLY A 465 -30.38 -14.55 32.40
N THR A 466 -29.72 -15.48 33.10
CA THR A 466 -29.13 -15.20 34.42
C THR A 466 -27.82 -14.43 34.31
N LEU A 467 -27.05 -14.67 33.25
CA LEU A 467 -25.76 -14.03 33.07
C LEU A 467 -25.94 -12.55 32.69
N GLU A 468 -26.89 -12.24 31.81
CA GLU A 468 -27.31 -10.86 31.51
C GLU A 468 -27.67 -10.09 32.78
N LYS A 469 -28.45 -10.69 33.69
CA LYS A 469 -28.85 -10.07 34.97
C LYS A 469 -27.66 -9.80 35.89
N SER A 470 -26.63 -10.65 35.83
CA SER A 470 -25.41 -10.48 36.64
C SER A 470 -24.65 -9.18 36.32
N LEU A 471 -24.87 -8.61 35.12
CA LEU A 471 -24.24 -7.37 34.67
C LEU A 471 -24.52 -6.19 35.62
N LEU A 472 -25.73 -6.16 36.21
CA LEU A 472 -26.12 -5.13 37.19
C LEU A 472 -25.20 -5.11 38.41
N LYS A 473 -24.75 -6.29 38.86
CA LYS A 473 -23.84 -6.43 39.99
C LYS A 473 -22.44 -5.91 39.64
N TYR A 474 -21.93 -6.25 38.45
CA TYR A 474 -20.59 -5.82 38.02
C TYR A 474 -20.48 -4.31 37.85
N PHE A 475 -21.51 -3.67 37.28
CA PHE A 475 -21.54 -2.22 37.12
C PHE A 475 -22.01 -1.45 38.37
N GLN A 476 -22.39 -2.14 39.45
CA GLN A 476 -22.92 -1.54 40.68
C GLN A 476 -24.14 -0.64 40.41
N TRP A 477 -25.02 -1.07 39.50
CA TRP A 477 -26.23 -0.34 39.16
C TRP A 477 -27.09 -0.12 40.44
N PRO A 478 -27.71 1.06 40.65
CA PRO A 478 -27.94 2.17 39.71
C PRO A 478 -26.80 3.19 39.59
N SER A 479 -25.64 2.97 40.22
CA SER A 479 -24.48 3.84 40.00
C SER A 479 -24.05 3.76 38.53
N THR A 480 -23.85 4.92 37.91
CA THR A 480 -23.39 5.01 36.52
C THR A 480 -21.88 5.14 36.42
N ILE A 481 -21.15 5.18 37.53
CA ILE A 481 -19.70 5.47 37.57
C ILE A 481 -18.91 4.44 36.75
N ARG A 482 -19.14 3.15 37.00
CA ARG A 482 -18.45 2.07 36.28
C ARG A 482 -18.86 2.00 34.80
N LEU A 483 -20.11 2.34 34.49
CA LEU A 483 -20.61 2.37 33.13
C LEU A 483 -19.94 3.49 32.31
N HIS A 484 -19.91 4.71 32.86
CA HIS A 484 -19.19 5.84 32.26
C HIS A 484 -17.71 5.52 32.08
N LYS A 485 -17.10 4.84 33.05
CA LYS A 485 -15.70 4.42 32.94
C LYS A 485 -15.47 3.47 31.78
N TRP A 486 -16.32 2.46 31.63
CA TRP A 486 -16.23 1.53 30.51
C TRP A 486 -16.47 2.24 29.17
N LEU A 487 -17.47 3.12 29.06
CA LEU A 487 -17.71 3.92 27.84
C LEU A 487 -16.51 4.82 27.48
N GLN A 488 -15.87 5.43 28.49
CA GLN A 488 -14.63 6.20 28.30
C GLN A 488 -13.52 5.32 27.72
N LEU A 489 -13.36 4.09 28.21
CA LEU A 489 -12.38 3.14 27.68
C LEU A 489 -12.73 2.66 26.26
N CYS A 490 -14.02 2.51 25.94
CA CYS A 490 -14.47 2.17 24.59
C CYS A 490 -14.11 3.25 23.56
N SER A 491 -14.12 4.54 23.94
CA SER A 491 -13.71 5.64 23.04
C SER A 491 -12.25 5.56 22.55
N LEU A 492 -11.45 4.67 23.13
CA LEU A 492 -10.06 4.45 22.75
C LEU A 492 -9.91 3.54 21.51
N ASP A 493 -10.93 2.75 21.17
CA ASP A 493 -10.96 1.89 19.99
C ASP A 493 -12.28 2.07 19.24
N ALA A 494 -12.20 2.51 17.98
CA ALA A 494 -13.37 2.70 17.12
C ALA A 494 -14.20 1.41 16.91
N ARG A 495 -13.65 0.23 17.26
CA ARG A 495 -14.31 -1.07 17.17
C ARG A 495 -15.06 -1.49 18.44
N ALA A 496 -15.00 -0.72 19.54
CA ALA A 496 -15.48 -1.14 20.85
C ALA A 496 -17.01 -1.06 21.01
N CYS A 497 -17.58 0.14 20.99
CA CYS A 497 -19.02 0.36 21.01
C CYS A 497 -19.38 1.73 20.44
N GLY A 498 -20.47 1.82 19.67
CA GLY A 498 -21.00 3.09 19.14
C GLY A 498 -21.85 3.90 20.14
N LEU A 499 -21.88 3.48 21.41
CA LEU A 499 -22.64 4.16 22.47
C LEU A 499 -21.94 5.46 22.89
N GLN A 500 -22.72 6.54 23.01
CA GLN A 500 -22.21 7.86 23.36
C GLN A 500 -22.02 8.05 24.87
N GLU A 501 -21.19 9.04 25.25
CA GLU A 501 -21.09 9.48 26.65
C GLU A 501 -22.46 9.95 27.17
N GLY A 502 -22.91 9.41 28.30
CA GLY A 502 -24.25 9.63 28.86
C GLY A 502 -25.22 8.47 28.63
N ALA A 503 -24.81 7.42 27.90
CA ALA A 503 -25.61 6.21 27.74
C ALA A 503 -25.90 5.51 29.09
N HIS A 504 -27.18 5.26 29.34
CA HIS A 504 -27.68 4.45 30.45
C HIS A 504 -27.55 2.93 30.19
N MET A 505 -27.64 2.11 31.24
CA MET A 505 -27.59 0.64 31.14
C MET A 505 -28.66 0.07 30.19
N LEU A 506 -29.81 0.75 30.04
CA LEU A 506 -30.84 0.35 29.09
C LEU A 506 -30.39 0.52 27.62
N HIS A 507 -29.55 1.52 27.31
CA HIS A 507 -28.95 1.66 25.98
C HIS A 507 -27.98 0.54 25.67
N VAL A 508 -27.18 0.10 26.66
CA VAL A 508 -26.31 -1.08 26.52
C VAL A 508 -27.13 -2.31 26.20
N ALA A 509 -28.24 -2.51 26.92
CA ALA A 509 -29.13 -3.64 26.69
C ALA A 509 -29.81 -3.58 25.31
N GLY A 510 -30.25 -2.40 24.87
CA GLY A 510 -30.80 -2.20 23.52
C GLY A 510 -29.76 -2.40 22.41
N TYR A 511 -28.54 -1.91 22.58
CA TYR A 511 -27.45 -1.98 21.60
C TYR A 511 -26.97 -3.41 21.34
N TYR A 512 -26.84 -4.24 22.38
CA TYR A 512 -26.38 -5.64 22.24
C TYR A 512 -27.52 -6.68 22.20
N GLY A 513 -28.75 -6.25 22.48
CA GLY A 513 -29.95 -7.08 22.41
C GLY A 513 -30.20 -7.95 23.65
N TYR A 514 -29.89 -7.45 24.85
CA TYR A 514 -30.06 -8.17 26.13
C TYR A 514 -31.49 -8.04 26.67
N SER A 515 -32.40 -8.86 26.16
CA SER A 515 -33.83 -8.81 26.50
C SER A 515 -34.11 -9.15 27.97
N HIS A 516 -33.37 -10.09 28.57
CA HIS A 516 -33.53 -10.46 29.98
C HIS A 516 -32.98 -9.38 30.93
N LEU A 517 -31.94 -8.65 30.50
CA LEU A 517 -31.46 -7.46 31.21
C LEU A 517 -32.49 -6.32 31.19
N ILE A 518 -33.16 -6.08 30.05
CA ILE A 518 -34.22 -5.07 29.93
C ILE A 518 -35.34 -5.38 30.92
N ASP A 519 -35.84 -6.62 30.93
CA ASP A 519 -36.89 -7.04 31.86
C ASP A 519 -36.47 -6.89 33.33
N ALA A 520 -35.22 -7.21 33.67
CA ALA A 520 -34.69 -7.10 35.03
C ALA A 520 -34.50 -5.65 35.51
N LEU A 521 -34.06 -4.75 34.62
CA LEU A 521 -33.90 -3.32 34.91
C LEU A 521 -35.23 -2.65 35.23
N VAL A 522 -36.27 -2.98 34.47
CA VAL A 522 -37.61 -2.37 34.61
C VAL A 522 -38.37 -2.93 35.82
N ALA A 523 -38.15 -4.19 36.20
CA ALA A 523 -38.72 -4.78 37.41
C ALA A 523 -38.21 -4.17 38.73
N HIS A 524 -37.14 -3.36 38.69
CA HIS A 524 -36.54 -2.76 39.87
C HIS A 524 -37.29 -1.50 40.35
N ARG A 525 -37.64 -1.44 41.65
CA ARG A 525 -38.49 -0.39 42.27
C ARG A 525 -38.02 1.07 42.09
N THR A 526 -36.77 1.29 41.70
CA THR A 526 -36.14 2.61 41.53
C THR A 526 -36.20 3.14 40.10
N TYR A 527 -36.64 2.33 39.13
CA TYR A 527 -36.68 2.69 37.72
C TYR A 527 -37.90 3.56 37.39
N LYS A 528 -37.68 4.74 36.78
CA LYS A 528 -38.74 5.73 36.50
C LYS A 528 -38.85 6.19 35.04
N ASN A 529 -37.90 5.86 34.15
CA ASN A 529 -37.90 6.34 32.77
C ASN A 529 -37.62 5.20 31.77
N SER A 530 -38.64 4.73 31.04
CA SER A 530 -38.51 3.74 29.96
C SER A 530 -37.88 4.29 28.68
N ASN A 531 -37.75 5.62 28.56
CA ASN A 531 -37.15 6.31 27.41
C ASN A 531 -36.04 7.26 27.89
N PRO A 532 -34.92 6.75 28.43
CA PRO A 532 -33.76 7.60 28.65
C PRO A 532 -33.20 8.03 27.30
N ASP A 533 -32.92 9.32 27.14
CA ASP A 533 -32.26 9.85 25.96
C ASP A 533 -30.76 9.96 26.24
N ASP A 534 -29.92 9.57 25.28
CA ASP A 534 -28.50 9.92 25.31
C ASP A 534 -28.27 11.38 24.83
N ARG A 535 -27.00 11.80 24.70
CA ARG A 535 -26.65 13.16 24.24
C ARG A 535 -27.13 13.48 22.81
N GLU A 536 -27.46 12.47 22.01
CA GLU A 536 -27.98 12.62 20.65
C GLU A 536 -29.50 12.41 20.57
N CYS A 537 -30.18 12.39 21.72
CA CYS A 537 -31.61 12.10 21.85
C CYS A 537 -31.99 10.70 21.36
N ARG A 538 -31.04 9.75 21.32
CA ARG A 538 -31.35 8.37 20.94
C ARG A 538 -31.88 7.61 22.14
N THR A 539 -32.97 6.89 21.93
CA THR A 539 -33.56 5.98 22.91
C THR A 539 -32.97 4.57 22.79
N PRO A 540 -33.10 3.72 23.82
CA PRO A 540 -32.70 2.30 23.73
C PRO A 540 -33.39 1.54 22.59
N LEU A 541 -34.62 1.93 22.23
CA LEU A 541 -35.36 1.35 21.13
C LEU A 541 -34.74 1.70 19.77
N ILE A 542 -34.19 2.92 19.62
CA ILE A 542 -33.43 3.32 18.43
C ILE A 542 -32.19 2.42 18.26
N TYR A 543 -31.45 2.16 19.34
CA TYR A 543 -30.28 1.26 19.28
C TYR A 543 -30.67 -0.19 18.98
N ALA A 544 -31.78 -0.69 19.54
CA ALA A 544 -32.29 -2.02 19.21
C ALA A 544 -32.73 -2.11 17.74
N ALA A 545 -33.34 -1.05 17.22
CA ALA A 545 -33.77 -0.93 15.82
C ALA A 545 -32.59 -0.90 14.84
N ALA A 546 -31.57 -0.10 15.12
CA ALA A 546 -30.37 0.00 14.28
C ALA A 546 -29.59 -1.33 14.16
N ASN A 547 -29.57 -2.14 15.24
CA ASN A 547 -28.84 -3.40 15.29
C ASN A 547 -29.73 -4.64 15.01
N GLY A 548 -31.01 -4.48 14.71
CA GLY A 548 -31.91 -5.58 14.35
C GLY A 548 -32.28 -6.52 15.50
N HIS A 549 -32.31 -6.01 16.74
CA HIS A 549 -32.57 -6.84 17.93
C HIS A 549 -34.06 -6.92 18.26
N VAL A 550 -34.76 -7.83 17.58
CA VAL A 550 -36.22 -8.00 17.66
C VAL A 550 -36.70 -8.27 19.10
N ASP A 551 -36.10 -9.21 19.82
CA ASP A 551 -36.55 -9.58 21.17
C ASP A 551 -36.35 -8.45 22.19
N ALA A 552 -35.25 -7.71 22.07
CA ALA A 552 -34.97 -6.54 22.88
C ALA A 552 -35.97 -5.41 22.57
N ALA A 553 -36.27 -5.16 21.29
CA ALA A 553 -37.27 -4.19 20.89
C ALA A 553 -38.68 -4.57 21.38
N LYS A 554 -39.09 -5.84 21.23
CA LYS A 554 -40.36 -6.36 21.77
C LYS A 554 -40.43 -6.21 23.29
N SER A 555 -39.33 -6.43 24.02
CA SER A 555 -39.29 -6.19 25.47
C SER A 555 -39.40 -4.69 25.79
N LEU A 556 -38.62 -3.81 25.13
CA LEU A 556 -38.69 -2.35 25.32
C LEU A 556 -40.10 -1.78 25.05
N ILE A 557 -40.75 -2.20 23.96
CA ILE A 557 -42.11 -1.77 23.59
C ILE A 557 -43.12 -2.24 24.65
N ARG A 558 -43.04 -3.50 25.11
CA ARG A 558 -43.87 -4.02 26.21
C ARG A 558 -43.73 -3.20 27.49
N GLN A 559 -42.55 -2.61 27.73
CA GLN A 559 -42.26 -1.75 28.88
C GLN A 559 -42.57 -0.27 28.65
N GLY A 560 -43.24 0.08 27.54
CA GLY A 560 -43.69 1.46 27.25
C GLY A 560 -42.63 2.35 26.58
N ALA A 561 -41.73 1.78 25.79
CA ALA A 561 -40.85 2.57 24.93
C ALA A 561 -41.66 3.28 23.81
N ASN A 562 -41.31 4.52 23.50
CA ASN A 562 -41.98 5.28 22.44
C ASN A 562 -41.47 4.85 21.06
N VAL A 563 -42.34 4.17 20.29
CA VAL A 563 -42.05 3.70 18.92
C VAL A 563 -41.77 4.82 17.93
N ASN A 564 -42.25 6.04 18.21
CA ASN A 564 -42.06 7.25 17.40
C ASN A 564 -41.10 8.23 18.09
N SER A 565 -40.19 7.73 18.95
CA SER A 565 -39.10 8.57 19.46
C SER A 565 -38.22 9.04 18.29
N ILE A 566 -37.67 10.24 18.42
CA ILE A 566 -36.85 10.86 17.38
C ILE A 566 -35.49 11.24 17.96
N ASP A 567 -34.42 10.99 17.20
CA ASP A 567 -33.09 11.48 17.56
C ASP A 567 -32.87 12.94 17.14
N ASN A 568 -31.64 13.45 17.31
CA ASN A 568 -31.25 14.80 16.93
C ASN A 568 -31.41 15.11 15.42
N GLN A 569 -31.46 14.10 14.56
CA GLN A 569 -31.71 14.20 13.12
C GLN A 569 -33.19 13.96 12.77
N ARG A 570 -34.04 13.82 13.78
CA ARG A 570 -35.46 13.46 13.68
C ARG A 570 -35.72 12.06 13.12
N LEU A 571 -34.76 11.14 13.25
CA LEU A 571 -34.89 9.77 12.77
C LEU A 571 -35.61 8.90 13.81
N THR A 572 -36.54 8.06 13.34
CA THR A 572 -37.36 7.18 14.18
C THR A 572 -36.75 5.78 14.30
N PRO A 573 -37.13 4.96 15.30
CA PRO A 573 -36.80 3.53 15.33
C PRO A 573 -37.11 2.82 14.00
N LEU A 574 -38.23 3.13 13.36
CA LEU A 574 -38.60 2.54 12.07
C LEU A 574 -37.58 2.90 10.98
N TRP A 575 -37.09 4.15 10.98
CA TRP A 575 -36.04 4.59 10.06
C TRP A 575 -34.76 3.76 10.20
N TRP A 576 -34.31 3.55 11.44
CA TRP A 576 -33.11 2.77 11.74
C TRP A 576 -33.29 1.28 11.39
N ALA A 577 -34.47 0.72 11.62
CA ALA A 577 -34.79 -0.65 11.21
C ALA A 577 -34.81 -0.80 9.68
N ALA A 578 -35.42 0.15 8.98
CA ALA A 578 -35.57 0.12 7.52
C ALA A 578 -34.25 0.34 6.78
N THR A 579 -33.39 1.23 7.27
CA THR A 579 -32.03 1.43 6.72
C THR A 579 -31.09 0.27 7.03
N GLY A 580 -31.30 -0.44 8.15
CA GLY A 580 -30.59 -1.67 8.49
C GLY A 580 -31.14 -2.94 7.79
N ALA A 581 -32.19 -2.82 6.98
CA ALA A 581 -32.90 -3.93 6.32
C ALA A 581 -33.45 -5.00 7.29
N HIS A 582 -33.84 -4.60 8.50
CA HIS A 582 -34.38 -5.50 9.53
C HIS A 582 -35.91 -5.65 9.39
N LEU A 583 -36.36 -6.39 8.37
CA LEU A 583 -37.79 -6.50 8.01
C LEU A 583 -38.69 -6.96 9.17
N GLU A 584 -38.30 -8.02 9.90
CA GLU A 584 -39.08 -8.50 11.06
C GLU A 584 -39.26 -7.41 12.13
N LEU A 585 -38.25 -6.55 12.31
CA LEU A 585 -38.34 -5.46 13.27
C LEU A 585 -39.17 -4.28 12.75
N MET A 586 -39.16 -4.03 11.44
CA MET A 586 -40.06 -3.07 10.81
C MET A 586 -41.52 -3.48 11.03
N GLU A 587 -41.85 -4.73 10.77
CA GLU A 587 -43.21 -5.28 11.00
C GLU A 587 -43.65 -5.09 12.44
N VAL A 588 -42.80 -5.45 13.42
CA VAL A 588 -43.08 -5.27 14.85
C VAL A 588 -43.32 -3.80 15.20
N LEU A 589 -42.55 -2.85 14.64
CA LEU A 589 -42.73 -1.42 14.89
C LEU A 589 -44.04 -0.89 14.28
N ILE A 590 -44.36 -1.32 13.05
CA ILE A 590 -45.59 -0.94 12.34
C ILE A 590 -46.83 -1.48 13.06
N GLU A 591 -46.81 -2.74 13.51
CA GLU A 591 -47.87 -3.35 14.32
C GLU A 591 -48.17 -2.54 15.60
N HIS A 592 -47.13 -1.92 16.17
CA HIS A 592 -47.24 -1.07 17.37
C HIS A 592 -47.45 0.41 17.04
N LYS A 593 -47.92 0.74 15.82
CA LYS A 593 -48.30 2.09 15.35
C LYS A 593 -47.13 3.06 15.18
N ALA A 594 -46.02 2.58 14.60
CA ALA A 594 -44.99 3.48 14.08
C ALA A 594 -45.54 4.36 12.95
N ASP A 595 -45.21 5.65 12.99
CA ASP A 595 -45.56 6.62 11.95
C ASP A 595 -44.58 6.52 10.78
N LEU A 596 -45.11 6.28 9.58
CA LEU A 596 -44.34 5.99 8.36
C LEU A 596 -43.82 7.27 7.68
N ASP A 597 -44.46 8.40 7.95
CA ASP A 597 -44.31 9.65 7.18
C ASP A 597 -43.56 10.75 7.94
N ILE A 598 -42.95 10.42 9.09
CA ILE A 598 -42.09 11.36 9.83
C ILE A 598 -40.90 11.76 8.96
N GLN A 599 -40.75 13.07 8.76
CA GLN A 599 -39.66 13.66 8.00
C GLN A 599 -38.45 13.99 8.88
N ASP A 600 -37.26 13.67 8.38
CA ASP A 600 -35.98 14.04 8.98
C ASP A 600 -35.71 15.57 8.88
N ILE A 601 -34.54 16.01 9.35
CA ILE A 601 -34.15 17.44 9.27
C ILE A 601 -33.99 17.99 7.85
N TRP A 602 -34.00 17.15 6.81
CA TRP A 602 -33.93 17.54 5.40
C TRP A 602 -35.27 17.32 4.66
N GLY A 603 -36.35 17.02 5.38
CA GLY A 603 -37.67 16.76 4.80
C GLY A 603 -37.82 15.35 4.20
N ARG A 604 -36.86 14.44 4.37
CA ARG A 604 -36.93 13.10 3.77
C ARG A 604 -37.78 12.18 4.62
N THR A 605 -38.55 11.28 4.00
CA THR A 605 -39.29 10.20 4.67
C THR A 605 -38.50 8.89 4.67
N VAL A 606 -38.91 7.92 5.50
CA VAL A 606 -38.31 6.57 5.50
C VAL A 606 -38.43 5.94 4.10
N LEU A 607 -39.61 6.05 3.46
CA LEU A 607 -39.88 5.56 2.11
C LEU A 607 -38.91 6.14 1.08
N LEU A 608 -38.67 7.45 1.11
CA LEU A 608 -37.72 8.10 0.22
C LEU A 608 -36.30 7.53 0.38
N CYS A 609 -35.88 7.28 1.62
CA CYS A 609 -34.53 6.78 1.89
C CYS A 609 -34.35 5.30 1.53
N VAL A 610 -35.34 4.44 1.79
CA VAL A 610 -35.25 3.04 1.35
C VAL A 610 -35.34 2.89 -0.16
N ALA A 611 -36.14 3.73 -0.83
CA ALA A 611 -36.20 3.80 -2.29
C ALA A 611 -34.85 4.26 -2.86
N ALA A 612 -34.19 5.24 -2.22
CA ALA A 612 -32.84 5.68 -2.58
C ALA A 612 -31.75 4.61 -2.31
N ASN A 613 -32.00 3.64 -1.42
CA ASN A 613 -31.08 2.53 -1.15
C ASN A 613 -31.43 1.26 -1.96
N LEU A 614 -32.44 1.32 -2.84
CA LEU A 614 -32.93 0.19 -3.65
C LEU A 614 -33.34 -1.04 -2.81
N ASN A 615 -33.86 -0.81 -1.61
CA ASN A 615 -34.36 -1.89 -0.75
C ASN A 615 -35.83 -2.18 -1.09
N GLU A 616 -36.04 -3.08 -2.05
CA GLU A 616 -37.36 -3.44 -2.58
C GLU A 616 -38.30 -3.97 -1.49
N ASP A 617 -37.83 -4.89 -0.63
CA ASP A 617 -38.65 -5.50 0.42
C ASP A 617 -39.13 -4.47 1.47
N ALA A 618 -38.26 -3.51 1.82
CA ALA A 618 -38.63 -2.44 2.74
C ALA A 618 -39.60 -1.43 2.09
N VAL A 619 -39.43 -1.13 0.80
CA VAL A 619 -40.37 -0.28 0.04
C VAL A 619 -41.75 -0.93 0.00
N ASP A 620 -41.82 -2.22 -0.33
CA ASP A 620 -43.06 -2.99 -0.38
C ASP A 620 -43.77 -2.98 0.98
N THR A 621 -43.02 -3.24 2.05
CA THR A 621 -43.56 -3.25 3.41
C THR A 621 -44.12 -1.89 3.79
N LEU A 622 -43.46 -0.78 3.44
CA LEU A 622 -43.94 0.57 3.76
C LEU A 622 -45.14 0.99 2.92
N LEU A 623 -45.12 0.73 1.61
CA LEU A 623 -46.23 1.06 0.70
C LEU A 623 -47.48 0.26 1.04
N PHE A 624 -47.35 -1.04 1.32
CA PHE A 624 -48.46 -1.90 1.71
C PHE A 624 -49.12 -1.45 3.02
N ASN A 625 -48.33 -0.86 3.94
CA ASN A 625 -48.81 -0.32 5.21
C ASN A 625 -49.23 1.16 5.12
N GLY A 626 -49.25 1.76 3.93
CA GLY A 626 -49.86 3.07 3.67
C GLY A 626 -48.93 4.28 3.73
N ALA A 627 -47.61 4.12 3.55
CA ALA A 627 -46.67 5.24 3.43
C ALA A 627 -46.98 6.12 2.20
N ASP A 628 -46.91 7.44 2.32
CA ASP A 628 -47.26 8.37 1.24
C ASP A 628 -46.10 8.54 0.22
N PRO A 629 -46.24 8.08 -1.04
CA PRO A 629 -45.18 8.19 -2.05
C PRO A 629 -45.07 9.60 -2.65
N SER A 630 -45.98 10.52 -2.32
CA SER A 630 -46.02 11.88 -2.87
C SER A 630 -45.19 12.90 -2.06
N LEU A 631 -44.84 12.56 -0.82
CA LEU A 631 -44.05 13.44 0.06
C LEU A 631 -42.66 13.69 -0.52
N GLN A 632 -42.25 14.97 -0.50
CA GLN A 632 -40.99 15.45 -1.07
C GLN A 632 -40.09 15.97 0.03
N ASP A 633 -38.78 15.86 -0.20
CA ASP A 633 -37.78 16.50 0.65
C ASP A 633 -37.68 18.01 0.40
N ASP A 634 -36.86 18.71 1.20
CA ASP A 634 -36.68 20.16 1.10
C ASP A 634 -36.11 20.62 -0.26
N MET A 635 -35.57 19.69 -1.05
CA MET A 635 -35.08 19.93 -2.41
C MET A 635 -36.12 19.63 -3.50
N GLY A 636 -37.35 19.27 -3.12
CA GLY A 636 -38.44 18.92 -4.03
C GLY A 636 -38.28 17.54 -4.68
N ARG A 637 -37.48 16.65 -4.10
CA ARG A 637 -37.25 15.29 -4.62
C ARG A 637 -38.26 14.33 -4.01
N SER A 638 -38.95 13.56 -4.86
CA SER A 638 -39.83 12.46 -4.44
C SER A 638 -39.09 11.12 -4.36
N PRO A 639 -39.67 10.09 -3.71
CA PRO A 639 -39.18 8.72 -3.80
C PRO A 639 -38.98 8.26 -5.25
N LEU A 640 -39.95 8.58 -6.12
CA LEU A 640 -39.88 8.30 -7.56
C LEU A 640 -38.67 8.96 -8.24
N TYR A 641 -38.41 10.25 -7.95
CA TYR A 641 -37.22 10.94 -8.48
C TYR A 641 -35.93 10.27 -8.01
N ARG A 642 -35.84 9.85 -6.74
CA ARG A 642 -34.62 9.24 -6.20
C ARG A 642 -34.36 7.84 -6.73
N THR A 643 -35.39 7.02 -6.90
CA THR A 643 -35.25 5.70 -7.55
C THR A 643 -34.77 5.86 -9.00
N LEU A 644 -35.34 6.83 -9.74
CA LEU A 644 -34.94 7.13 -11.12
C LEU A 644 -33.53 7.73 -11.23
N TYR A 645 -33.07 8.48 -10.23
CA TYR A 645 -31.70 8.99 -10.19
C TYR A 645 -30.66 7.88 -9.94
N ASN A 646 -31.01 6.81 -9.24
CA ASN A 646 -30.09 5.70 -9.03
C ASN A 646 -29.96 4.78 -10.26
N LEU A 647 -30.93 4.83 -11.18
CA LEU A 647 -30.92 4.12 -12.47
C LEU A 647 -29.85 4.61 -13.46
N PHE A 648 -29.15 5.71 -13.18
CA PHE A 648 -27.96 6.12 -13.94
C PHE A 648 -26.72 5.27 -13.64
N GLY A 649 -26.78 4.36 -12.66
CA GLY A 649 -25.74 3.36 -12.42
C GLY A 649 -25.68 2.32 -13.56
N GLU A 650 -24.48 1.92 -13.97
CA GLU A 650 -24.27 0.94 -15.05
C GLU A 650 -24.61 -0.51 -14.66
N ASP A 651 -25.05 -0.78 -13.42
CA ASP A 651 -25.35 -2.14 -12.96
C ASP A 651 -26.75 -2.61 -13.38
N PRO A 652 -26.85 -3.68 -14.19
CA PRO A 652 -28.13 -4.25 -14.62
C PRO A 652 -29.03 -4.73 -13.47
N LYS A 653 -28.46 -5.13 -12.32
CA LYS A 653 -29.26 -5.61 -11.18
C LYS A 653 -29.90 -4.47 -10.41
N GLU A 654 -29.16 -3.38 -10.18
CA GLU A 654 -29.73 -2.14 -9.63
C GLU A 654 -30.77 -1.55 -10.57
N ALA A 655 -30.56 -1.65 -11.88
CA ALA A 655 -31.55 -1.23 -12.86
C ALA A 655 -32.85 -2.06 -12.80
N ALA A 656 -32.75 -3.38 -12.62
CA ALA A 656 -33.92 -4.23 -12.46
C ALA A 656 -34.69 -3.96 -11.16
N ALA A 657 -33.98 -3.84 -10.02
CA ALA A 657 -34.58 -3.52 -8.73
C ALA A 657 -35.22 -2.11 -8.73
N ALA A 658 -34.53 -1.13 -9.31
CA ALA A 658 -35.07 0.22 -9.45
C ALA A 658 -36.28 0.28 -10.40
N SER A 659 -36.28 -0.50 -11.50
CA SER A 659 -37.44 -0.61 -12.39
C SER A 659 -38.65 -1.19 -11.65
N SER A 660 -38.45 -2.25 -10.86
CA SER A 660 -39.49 -2.84 -10.01
C SER A 660 -40.04 -1.81 -9.01
N ILE A 661 -39.16 -1.08 -8.31
CA ILE A 661 -39.55 -0.03 -7.36
C ILE A 661 -40.30 1.11 -8.06
N VAL A 662 -39.89 1.51 -9.27
CA VAL A 662 -40.59 2.55 -10.06
C VAL A 662 -42.01 2.10 -10.41
N GLU A 663 -42.18 0.86 -10.88
CA GLU A 663 -43.50 0.30 -11.17
C GLU A 663 -44.40 0.33 -9.93
N LYS A 664 -43.89 -0.15 -8.78
CA LYS A 664 -44.65 -0.18 -7.53
C LYS A 664 -45.00 1.22 -7.00
N LEU A 665 -44.09 2.19 -7.13
CA LEU A 665 -44.36 3.58 -6.77
C LEU A 665 -45.47 4.17 -7.67
N LEU A 666 -45.44 3.90 -8.97
CA LEU A 666 -46.47 4.36 -9.91
C LEU A 666 -47.83 3.70 -9.65
N GLU A 667 -47.85 2.39 -9.35
CA GLU A 667 -49.07 1.65 -8.97
C GLU A 667 -49.73 2.24 -7.71
N HIS A 668 -48.93 2.71 -6.75
CA HIS A 668 -49.39 3.36 -5.53
C HIS A 668 -49.59 4.89 -5.69
N GLY A 669 -49.60 5.41 -6.92
CA GLY A 669 -50.02 6.77 -7.25
C GLY A 669 -48.93 7.84 -7.21
N ALA A 670 -47.65 7.47 -7.23
CA ALA A 670 -46.55 8.43 -7.29
C ALA A 670 -46.63 9.33 -8.54
N GLN A 671 -46.47 10.64 -8.36
CA GLN A 671 -46.48 11.62 -9.45
C GLN A 671 -45.07 12.17 -9.74
N PRO A 672 -44.79 12.59 -10.98
CA PRO A 672 -43.56 13.31 -11.30
C PRO A 672 -43.44 14.59 -10.47
N SER A 673 -42.31 14.77 -9.78
CA SER A 673 -42.07 15.96 -8.95
C SER A 673 -41.67 17.17 -9.79
N LYS A 674 -41.80 18.38 -9.22
CA LYS A 674 -41.31 19.62 -9.87
C LYS A 674 -39.82 19.53 -10.21
N LYS A 675 -39.02 18.80 -9.41
CA LYS A 675 -37.59 18.62 -9.70
C LYS A 675 -37.35 17.78 -10.95
N MET A 676 -38.22 16.82 -11.26
CA MET A 676 -38.15 16.01 -12.49
C MET A 676 -38.33 16.85 -13.76
N SER A 677 -39.07 17.96 -13.72
CA SER A 677 -39.24 18.85 -14.87
C SER A 677 -38.08 19.85 -15.04
N GLU A 678 -37.30 20.09 -13.99
CA GLU A 678 -36.10 20.95 -14.04
C GLU A 678 -34.84 20.20 -14.50
N ASP A 679 -34.80 18.87 -14.32
CA ASP A 679 -33.61 18.02 -14.48
C ASP A 679 -33.63 17.22 -15.80
N ASP A 680 -32.79 17.59 -16.78
CA ASP A 680 -32.68 16.96 -18.10
C ASP A 680 -32.31 15.47 -18.06
N THR A 681 -31.78 15.01 -16.92
CA THR A 681 -31.29 13.65 -16.68
C THR A 681 -32.41 12.63 -16.86
N MET A 682 -33.63 12.95 -16.41
CA MET A 682 -34.85 12.13 -16.53
C MET A 682 -35.30 11.88 -17.97
N LEU A 683 -35.22 12.90 -18.83
CA LEU A 683 -35.61 12.79 -20.24
C LEU A 683 -34.65 11.86 -21.00
N ARG A 684 -33.34 11.94 -20.69
CA ARG A 684 -32.32 11.07 -21.27
C ARG A 684 -32.60 9.60 -20.97
N PHE A 685 -32.98 9.29 -19.74
CA PHE A 685 -33.31 7.92 -19.32
C PHE A 685 -34.58 7.39 -19.97
N ALA A 686 -35.64 8.21 -20.05
CA ALA A 686 -36.88 7.83 -20.75
C ALA A 686 -36.62 7.49 -22.24
N ILE A 687 -35.69 8.20 -22.90
CA ILE A 687 -35.24 7.92 -24.27
C ILE A 687 -34.38 6.64 -24.33
N GLN A 688 -33.55 6.39 -23.31
CA GLN A 688 -32.62 5.26 -23.25
C GLN A 688 -33.31 3.91 -22.99
N GLN A 689 -34.36 3.88 -22.15
CA GLN A 689 -35.08 2.65 -21.77
C GLN A 689 -36.43 2.46 -22.48
N ASP A 690 -36.74 3.31 -23.47
CA ASP A 690 -37.99 3.26 -24.25
C ASP A 690 -39.27 3.30 -23.38
N LEU A 691 -39.20 4.00 -22.24
CA LEU A 691 -40.33 4.15 -21.30
C LEU A 691 -41.33 5.17 -21.85
N HIS A 692 -42.12 4.74 -22.84
CA HIS A 692 -43.08 5.59 -23.55
C HIS A 692 -44.07 6.31 -22.63
N THR A 693 -44.51 5.67 -21.54
CA THR A 693 -45.42 6.28 -20.54
C THR A 693 -44.80 7.46 -19.83
N ILE A 694 -43.55 7.34 -19.38
CA ILE A 694 -42.81 8.42 -18.74
C ILE A 694 -42.50 9.51 -19.77
N LEU A 695 -42.07 9.14 -20.98
CA LEU A 695 -41.76 10.10 -22.05
C LEU A 695 -43.00 10.92 -22.44
N ASP A 696 -44.17 10.29 -22.59
CA ASP A 696 -45.42 10.97 -22.93
C ASP A 696 -45.90 11.90 -21.81
N LEU A 697 -45.80 11.46 -20.54
CA LEU A 697 -46.10 12.31 -19.38
C LEU A 697 -45.13 13.50 -19.26
N THR A 698 -43.86 13.31 -19.63
CA THR A 698 -42.82 14.36 -19.55
C THR A 698 -42.92 15.37 -20.71
N LEU A 699 -43.24 14.90 -21.92
CA LEU A 699 -43.43 15.74 -23.12
C LEU A 699 -44.69 16.60 -23.04
N GLN A 700 -45.67 16.23 -22.23
CA GLN A 700 -46.90 17.00 -21.98
C GLN A 700 -46.74 18.09 -20.91
N LEU A 701 -45.60 18.16 -20.21
CA LEU A 701 -45.34 19.21 -19.23
C LEU A 701 -45.13 20.56 -19.95
N ASP A 702 -45.87 21.59 -19.50
CA ASP A 702 -45.84 22.96 -20.07
C ASP A 702 -44.41 23.55 -20.17
N GLN A 703 -43.49 23.11 -19.32
CA GLN A 703 -42.11 23.60 -19.31
C GLN A 703 -41.25 23.05 -20.47
N PHE A 704 -41.56 21.86 -21.01
CA PHE A 704 -40.79 21.27 -22.12
C PHE A 704 -41.24 21.81 -23.49
N VAL A 705 -42.54 22.03 -23.65
CA VAL A 705 -43.15 22.57 -24.89
C VAL A 705 -42.60 23.96 -25.23
N ASN A 706 -42.29 24.77 -24.21
CA ASN A 706 -41.90 26.17 -24.37
C ASN A 706 -40.38 26.41 -24.54
N ASP A 707 -39.53 25.39 -24.39
CA ASP A 707 -38.05 25.54 -24.45
C ASP A 707 -37.46 24.86 -25.71
N ILE A 708 -36.90 25.65 -26.63
CA ILE A 708 -36.24 25.18 -27.87
C ILE A 708 -34.89 24.53 -27.58
N GLY A 709 -34.18 24.97 -26.54
CA GLY A 709 -32.87 24.44 -26.16
C GLY A 709 -32.97 23.00 -25.66
N ARG A 710 -33.98 22.71 -24.84
CA ARG A 710 -34.24 21.36 -24.31
C ARG A 710 -34.65 20.36 -25.38
N ARG A 711 -35.45 20.78 -26.38
CA ARG A 711 -35.75 19.95 -27.56
C ARG A 711 -34.51 19.62 -28.37
N THR A 712 -33.60 20.58 -28.55
CA THR A 712 -32.34 20.38 -29.27
C THR A 712 -31.42 19.41 -28.53
N LEU A 713 -31.35 19.48 -27.19
CA LEU A 713 -30.59 18.53 -26.37
C LEU A 713 -31.19 17.11 -26.40
N ALA A 714 -32.53 17.00 -26.38
CA ALA A 714 -33.24 15.74 -26.51
C ALA A 714 -33.01 15.08 -27.87
N PHE A 715 -33.00 15.86 -28.95
CA PHE A 715 -32.67 15.40 -30.30
C PHE A 715 -31.24 14.83 -30.38
N LEU A 716 -30.27 15.54 -29.81
CA LEU A 716 -28.87 15.08 -29.77
C LEU A 716 -28.70 13.78 -28.97
N HIS A 717 -29.41 13.63 -27.85
CA HIS A 717 -29.42 12.38 -27.09
C HIS A 717 -30.05 11.23 -27.87
N ALA A 718 -31.15 11.48 -28.59
CA ALA A 718 -31.75 10.47 -29.46
C ALA A 718 -30.80 10.04 -30.59
N LEU A 719 -30.04 10.97 -31.16
CA LEU A 719 -28.98 10.67 -32.14
C LEU A 719 -27.83 9.86 -31.52
N TYR A 720 -27.38 10.22 -30.32
CA TYR A 720 -26.32 9.50 -29.60
C TYR A 720 -26.69 8.04 -29.29
N ILE A 721 -27.96 7.78 -28.97
CA ILE A 721 -28.50 6.43 -28.67
C ILE A 721 -28.93 5.68 -29.94
N TRP A 722 -28.72 6.26 -31.14
CA TRP A 722 -29.11 5.69 -32.43
C TRP A 722 -30.63 5.44 -32.57
N ASN A 723 -31.45 6.16 -31.79
CA ASN A 723 -32.92 6.06 -31.86
C ASN A 723 -33.47 7.04 -32.91
N LEU A 724 -33.27 6.67 -34.18
CA LEU A 724 -33.68 7.47 -35.35
C LEU A 724 -35.18 7.85 -35.35
N PRO A 725 -36.12 6.95 -34.99
CA PRO A 725 -37.54 7.29 -34.92
C PRO A 725 -37.85 8.41 -33.91
N VAL A 726 -37.26 8.35 -32.71
CA VAL A 726 -37.42 9.37 -31.68
C VAL A 726 -36.73 10.67 -32.11
N ALA A 727 -35.54 10.60 -32.71
CA ALA A 727 -34.83 11.77 -33.24
C ALA A 727 -35.67 12.49 -34.32
N ILE A 728 -36.25 11.76 -35.26
CA ILE A 728 -37.14 12.32 -36.30
C ILE A 728 -38.41 12.92 -35.67
N LYS A 729 -38.98 12.27 -34.64
CA LYS A 729 -40.17 12.77 -33.93
C LYS A 729 -39.86 14.09 -33.22
N ILE A 730 -38.72 14.19 -32.54
CA ILE A 730 -38.27 15.43 -31.87
C ILE A 730 -37.93 16.52 -32.91
N MET A 731 -37.24 16.18 -34.00
CA MET A 731 -36.90 17.13 -35.08
C MET A 731 -38.15 17.83 -35.63
N LYS A 732 -39.22 17.06 -35.89
CA LYS A 732 -40.51 17.58 -36.38
C LYS A 732 -41.24 18.48 -35.38
N THR A 733 -40.89 18.45 -34.09
CA THR A 733 -41.43 19.40 -33.10
C THR A 733 -40.72 20.76 -33.12
N GLY A 734 -39.66 20.93 -33.93
CA GLY A 734 -38.93 22.17 -34.16
C GLY A 734 -37.63 22.29 -33.34
N ILE A 735 -36.49 22.32 -34.03
CA ILE A 735 -35.12 22.48 -33.47
C ILE A 735 -34.41 23.68 -34.15
N SER A 736 -33.37 24.24 -33.52
CA SER A 736 -32.61 25.37 -34.10
C SER A 736 -31.11 25.28 -33.75
N GLU A 737 -30.23 25.49 -34.75
CA GLU A 737 -28.78 25.52 -34.58
C GLU A 737 -28.27 26.79 -33.88
N GLN A 738 -29.05 27.88 -33.85
CA GLN A 738 -28.53 29.24 -33.57
C GLN A 738 -27.76 29.43 -32.25
N LYS A 739 -27.77 28.46 -31.31
CA LYS A 739 -26.93 28.45 -30.10
C LYS A 739 -26.50 27.06 -29.60
N PHE A 740 -26.38 26.01 -30.44
CA PHE A 740 -25.82 24.73 -29.97
C PHE A 740 -24.39 24.52 -30.48
N ILE A 741 -23.44 24.87 -29.62
CA ILE A 741 -22.06 24.41 -29.68
C ILE A 741 -21.85 23.69 -28.34
N ASP A 742 -21.53 22.40 -28.38
CA ASP A 742 -21.26 21.67 -27.15
C ASP A 742 -19.92 22.14 -26.52
N THR A 743 -19.60 21.68 -25.32
CA THR A 743 -18.35 22.05 -24.63
C THR A 743 -17.09 21.65 -25.41
N THR A 744 -17.20 20.67 -26.31
CA THR A 744 -16.09 20.22 -27.18
C THR A 744 -16.00 20.98 -28.50
N GLY A 745 -16.98 21.83 -28.79
CA GLY A 745 -17.00 22.70 -29.96
C GLY A 745 -17.65 22.12 -31.20
N TYR A 746 -18.31 20.96 -31.11
CA TYR A 746 -19.09 20.35 -32.17
C TYR A 746 -20.44 21.07 -32.35
N THR A 747 -20.74 21.42 -33.60
CA THR A 747 -22.04 21.92 -34.03
C THR A 747 -23.01 20.75 -34.23
N LEU A 748 -24.31 21.05 -34.35
CA LEU A 748 -25.36 20.07 -34.60
C LEU A 748 -25.04 19.16 -35.81
N ILE A 749 -24.49 19.75 -36.88
CA ILE A 749 -24.10 19.03 -38.09
C ILE A 749 -22.89 18.10 -37.88
N ASN A 750 -21.99 18.39 -36.94
CA ASN A 750 -20.85 17.51 -36.68
C ASN A 750 -21.29 16.18 -36.04
N TYR A 751 -22.34 16.18 -35.21
CA TYR A 751 -22.91 14.96 -34.65
C TYR A 751 -23.56 14.07 -35.71
N THR A 752 -24.16 14.64 -36.75
CA THR A 752 -24.74 13.85 -37.85
C THR A 752 -23.66 13.29 -38.78
N LEU A 753 -22.54 14.01 -38.94
CA LEU A 753 -21.36 13.54 -39.66
C LEU A 753 -20.68 12.35 -38.95
N LEU A 754 -20.63 12.35 -37.61
CA LEU A 754 -20.13 11.21 -36.82
C LEU A 754 -20.95 9.93 -37.02
N ILE A 755 -22.27 10.07 -37.17
CA ILE A 755 -23.19 8.94 -37.41
C ILE A 755 -23.16 8.50 -38.89
N ASN A 756 -22.46 9.25 -39.76
CA ASN A 756 -22.37 9.02 -41.20
C ASN A 756 -23.74 8.91 -41.88
N CYS A 757 -24.73 9.69 -41.39
CA CYS A 757 -26.08 9.67 -41.93
C CYS A 757 -26.27 10.81 -42.93
N GLN A 758 -26.10 10.49 -44.21
CA GLN A 758 -26.25 11.44 -45.32
C GLN A 758 -27.66 12.07 -45.34
N THR A 759 -28.71 11.28 -45.15
CA THR A 759 -30.10 11.73 -45.23
C THR A 759 -30.49 12.75 -44.15
N ILE A 760 -30.04 12.55 -42.90
CA ILE A 760 -30.28 13.52 -41.82
C ILE A 760 -29.46 14.80 -42.05
N THR A 761 -28.22 14.66 -42.52
CA THR A 761 -27.34 15.81 -42.79
C THR A 761 -27.90 16.68 -43.92
N GLU A 762 -28.39 16.06 -44.99
CA GLU A 762 -29.07 16.75 -46.10
C GLU A 762 -30.37 17.42 -45.62
N ALA A 763 -31.22 16.70 -44.85
CA ALA A 763 -32.48 17.24 -44.34
C ALA A 763 -32.27 18.45 -43.41
N LEU A 764 -31.26 18.43 -42.54
CA LEU A 764 -30.93 19.56 -41.66
C LEU A 764 -30.47 20.80 -42.44
N ILE A 765 -29.72 20.62 -43.53
CA ILE A 765 -29.28 21.75 -44.37
C ILE A 765 -30.45 22.26 -45.24
N GLU A 766 -31.27 21.37 -45.80
CA GLU A 766 -32.44 21.73 -46.62
C GLU A 766 -33.52 22.48 -45.83
N GLU A 767 -33.80 22.09 -44.59
CA GLU A 767 -34.71 22.81 -43.69
C GLU A 767 -34.13 24.15 -43.17
N LYS A 768 -32.95 24.55 -43.65
CA LYS A 768 -32.17 25.72 -43.18
C LYS A 768 -31.89 25.68 -41.67
N ALA A 769 -31.86 24.48 -41.10
CA ALA A 769 -31.51 24.29 -39.71
C ALA A 769 -30.00 24.36 -39.48
N CYS A 770 -29.13 24.17 -40.50
CA CYS A 770 -27.67 24.21 -40.38
C CYS A 770 -26.91 24.99 -41.48
N ASP A 771 -25.76 25.64 -41.16
CA ASP A 771 -24.82 26.28 -42.12
C ASP A 771 -23.70 25.30 -42.58
N PRO A 772 -23.54 25.02 -43.90
CA PRO A 772 -22.48 24.14 -44.42
C PRO A 772 -21.05 24.66 -44.22
N ASN A 773 -20.89 25.96 -43.91
CA ASN A 773 -19.62 26.59 -43.56
C ASN A 773 -19.57 27.00 -42.07
N GLY A 774 -20.51 26.51 -41.25
CA GLY A 774 -20.60 26.77 -39.83
C GLY A 774 -19.29 26.42 -39.12
N ARG A 775 -18.93 27.25 -38.13
CA ARG A 775 -17.69 27.11 -37.35
C ARG A 775 -18.01 26.55 -35.96
N GLY A 776 -17.38 25.43 -35.63
CA GLY A 776 -17.25 25.00 -34.24
C GLY A 776 -16.31 25.91 -33.43
N LEU A 777 -16.05 25.57 -32.17
CA LEU A 777 -15.21 26.36 -31.25
C LEU A 777 -13.74 26.46 -31.71
N LEU A 778 -13.25 25.44 -32.41
CA LEU A 778 -11.93 25.39 -33.06
C LEU A 778 -11.95 25.87 -34.53
N GLY A 779 -13.07 26.44 -34.98
CA GLY A 779 -13.23 26.87 -36.38
C GLY A 779 -13.27 25.74 -37.42
N ILE A 780 -13.30 24.47 -36.99
CA ILE A 780 -13.43 23.30 -37.86
C ILE A 780 -14.74 23.41 -38.64
N THR A 781 -14.65 23.28 -39.96
CA THR A 781 -15.80 23.25 -40.87
C THR A 781 -16.27 21.82 -41.13
N PRO A 782 -17.53 21.61 -41.55
CA PRO A 782 -18.02 20.29 -41.99
C PRO A 782 -17.12 19.63 -43.06
N LEU A 783 -16.52 20.43 -43.94
CA LEU A 783 -15.60 19.95 -44.97
C LEU A 783 -14.26 19.47 -44.38
N ILE A 784 -13.73 20.14 -43.35
CA ILE A 784 -12.53 19.66 -42.63
C ILE A 784 -12.83 18.35 -41.90
N ALA A 785 -13.97 18.27 -41.19
CA ALA A 785 -14.36 17.06 -40.47
C ALA A 785 -14.52 15.84 -41.40
N THR A 786 -15.19 16.03 -42.55
CA THR A 786 -15.32 14.96 -43.55
C THR A 786 -14.00 14.59 -44.22
N THR A 787 -13.06 15.54 -44.37
CA THR A 787 -11.70 15.28 -44.86
C THR A 787 -10.90 14.42 -43.87
N GLN A 788 -11.04 14.68 -42.57
CA GLN A 788 -10.40 13.89 -41.52
C GLN A 788 -10.91 12.45 -41.51
N LEU A 789 -12.23 12.27 -41.69
CA LEU A 789 -12.90 10.97 -41.73
C LEU A 789 -12.76 10.24 -43.09
N GLY A 790 -12.30 10.91 -44.14
CA GLY A 790 -12.14 10.33 -45.48
C GLY A 790 -13.46 10.04 -46.21
N LEU A 791 -14.54 10.77 -45.88
CA LEU A 791 -15.88 10.56 -46.45
C LEU A 791 -16.03 11.25 -47.82
N ILE A 792 -15.42 10.69 -48.86
CA ILE A 792 -15.28 11.32 -50.19
C ILE A 792 -16.62 11.76 -50.81
N GLU A 793 -17.66 10.92 -50.74
CA GLU A 793 -18.97 11.26 -51.30
C GLU A 793 -19.67 12.37 -50.49
N MET A 794 -19.54 12.36 -49.16
CA MET A 794 -20.05 13.44 -48.31
C MET A 794 -19.31 14.75 -48.58
N MET A 795 -17.98 14.71 -48.76
CA MET A 795 -17.17 15.87 -49.17
C MET A 795 -17.67 16.44 -50.50
N ARG A 796 -17.96 15.57 -51.48
CA ARG A 796 -18.50 15.97 -52.78
C ARG A 796 -19.86 16.67 -52.63
N SER A 797 -20.78 16.08 -51.86
CA SER A 797 -22.09 16.67 -51.60
C SER A 797 -21.97 18.02 -50.89
N LEU A 798 -21.14 18.14 -49.86
CA LEU A 798 -20.92 19.40 -49.13
C LEU A 798 -20.36 20.50 -50.04
N ILE A 799 -19.39 20.18 -50.91
CA ILE A 799 -18.83 21.15 -51.87
C ILE A 799 -19.92 21.60 -52.87
N GLN A 800 -20.77 20.68 -53.34
CA GLN A 800 -21.90 21.01 -54.23
C GLN A 800 -22.95 21.90 -53.57
N ILE A 801 -23.20 21.70 -52.26
CA ILE A 801 -24.16 22.48 -51.46
C ILE A 801 -23.57 23.84 -51.03
N GLY A 802 -22.28 24.11 -51.28
CA GLY A 802 -21.65 25.42 -51.11
C GLY A 802 -20.57 25.50 -50.02
N ALA A 803 -19.98 24.38 -49.61
CA ALA A 803 -18.83 24.38 -48.71
C ALA A 803 -17.57 24.96 -49.38
N LEU A 804 -16.87 25.86 -48.69
CA LEU A 804 -15.68 26.56 -49.19
C LEU A 804 -14.42 25.69 -49.06
N VAL A 805 -13.79 25.36 -50.19
CA VAL A 805 -12.64 24.43 -50.31
C VAL A 805 -11.39 24.88 -49.53
N ASP A 806 -11.07 26.17 -49.55
CA ASP A 806 -9.89 26.74 -48.88
C ASP A 806 -10.22 27.36 -47.51
N LYS A 807 -11.41 27.10 -46.96
CA LYS A 807 -11.82 27.68 -45.68
C LYS A 807 -11.01 27.06 -44.55
N ALA A 808 -10.14 27.87 -43.95
CA ALA A 808 -9.30 27.46 -42.84
C ALA A 808 -10.03 27.48 -41.48
N ASP A 809 -9.55 26.64 -40.58
CA ASP A 809 -9.91 26.60 -39.15
C ASP A 809 -9.29 27.77 -38.35
N SER A 810 -9.39 27.73 -37.02
CA SER A 810 -8.79 28.77 -36.16
C SER A 810 -7.26 28.80 -36.22
N ASP A 811 -6.63 27.66 -36.52
CA ASP A 811 -5.18 27.52 -36.64
C ASP A 811 -4.67 27.89 -38.04
N GLY A 812 -5.55 28.33 -38.94
CA GLY A 812 -5.19 28.69 -40.31
C GLY A 812 -4.97 27.47 -41.21
N ARG A 813 -5.31 26.26 -40.76
CA ARG A 813 -5.19 25.03 -41.55
C ARG A 813 -6.39 24.82 -42.46
N THR A 814 -6.10 24.46 -43.70
CA THR A 814 -7.11 24.16 -44.72
C THR A 814 -7.48 22.67 -44.75
N PRO A 815 -8.60 22.27 -45.38
CA PRO A 815 -8.89 20.87 -45.65
C PRO A 815 -7.71 20.13 -46.31
N LEU A 816 -6.99 20.79 -47.22
CA LEU A 816 -5.82 20.21 -47.87
C LEU A 816 -4.64 19.98 -46.90
N SER A 817 -4.49 20.83 -45.89
CA SER A 817 -3.48 20.66 -44.83
C SER A 817 -3.77 19.39 -44.00
N TYR A 818 -5.03 19.16 -43.65
CA TYR A 818 -5.48 17.94 -42.96
C TYR A 818 -5.35 16.70 -43.84
N ALA A 819 -5.71 16.80 -45.13
CA ALA A 819 -5.52 15.69 -46.06
C ALA A 819 -4.02 15.31 -46.16
N ALA A 820 -3.14 16.31 -46.17
CA ALA A 820 -1.69 16.11 -46.24
C ALA A 820 -1.11 15.48 -44.97
N GLU A 821 -1.55 15.92 -43.78
CA GLU A 821 -1.18 15.32 -42.49
C GLU A 821 -1.62 13.85 -42.39
N LEU A 822 -2.88 13.56 -42.75
CA LEU A 822 -3.47 12.23 -42.60
C LEU A 822 -3.15 11.29 -43.77
N GLY A 823 -2.44 11.77 -44.80
CA GLY A 823 -2.13 10.98 -45.99
C GLY A 823 -3.36 10.58 -46.83
N GLN A 824 -4.46 11.35 -46.73
CA GLN A 824 -5.73 11.09 -47.42
C GLN A 824 -5.63 11.45 -48.92
N ILE A 825 -5.04 10.56 -49.73
CA ILE A 825 -4.78 10.80 -51.16
C ILE A 825 -6.06 11.13 -51.95
N ASN A 826 -7.15 10.40 -51.72
CA ASN A 826 -8.40 10.60 -52.46
C ASN A 826 -9.07 11.93 -52.10
N ALA A 827 -9.03 12.31 -50.82
CA ALA A 827 -9.54 13.60 -50.37
C ALA A 827 -8.70 14.74 -50.96
N ALA A 828 -7.37 14.62 -50.95
CA ALA A 828 -6.49 15.60 -51.58
C ALA A 828 -6.74 15.71 -53.09
N ARG A 829 -6.94 14.60 -53.81
CA ARG A 829 -7.30 14.63 -55.24
C ARG A 829 -8.61 15.38 -55.47
N LEU A 830 -9.65 15.08 -54.70
CA LEU A 830 -10.93 15.78 -54.79
C LEU A 830 -10.75 17.29 -54.54
N LEU A 831 -10.03 17.67 -53.49
CA LEU A 831 -9.77 19.08 -53.17
C LEU A 831 -9.00 19.78 -54.31
N LEU A 832 -8.02 19.10 -54.91
CA LEU A 832 -7.24 19.62 -56.05
C LEU A 832 -8.08 19.72 -57.34
N GLU A 833 -9.01 18.79 -57.60
CA GLU A 833 -9.99 18.88 -58.69
C GLU A 833 -10.82 20.17 -58.58
N TYR A 834 -11.18 20.55 -57.35
CA TYR A 834 -11.89 21.80 -57.04
C TYR A 834 -10.95 22.99 -56.78
N ARG A 835 -9.71 22.94 -57.27
CA ARG A 835 -8.71 24.04 -57.27
C ARG A 835 -8.30 24.55 -55.87
N ALA A 836 -8.17 23.66 -54.89
CA ALA A 836 -7.61 24.00 -53.57
C ALA A 836 -6.21 24.62 -53.68
N ASN A 837 -5.91 25.63 -52.86
CA ASN A 837 -4.62 26.30 -52.85
C ASN A 837 -3.56 25.49 -52.07
N LEU A 838 -2.50 25.08 -52.79
CA LEU A 838 -1.40 24.23 -52.32
C LEU A 838 -0.47 24.89 -51.28
N ASN A 839 -0.46 26.22 -51.20
CA ASN A 839 0.59 26.97 -50.48
C ASN A 839 0.05 27.83 -49.33
N ILE A 840 -1.19 27.61 -48.90
CA ILE A 840 -1.74 28.29 -47.71
C ILE A 840 -0.93 27.85 -46.48
N LYS A 841 -0.53 28.83 -45.66
CA LYS A 841 0.20 28.61 -44.43
C LYS A 841 -0.74 28.66 -43.24
N ASP A 842 -0.55 27.72 -42.32
CA ASP A 842 -1.16 27.78 -41.00
C ASP A 842 -0.51 28.85 -40.12
N ASN A 843 -1.00 29.02 -38.89
CA ASN A 843 -0.50 30.00 -37.93
C ASN A 843 0.98 29.76 -37.53
N THR A 844 1.51 28.55 -37.73
CA THR A 844 2.94 28.22 -37.51
C THR A 844 3.80 28.50 -38.75
N GLY A 845 3.18 28.85 -39.88
CA GLY A 845 3.83 29.08 -41.15
C GLY A 845 3.98 27.81 -42.01
N LYS A 846 3.42 26.67 -41.59
CA LYS A 846 3.52 25.41 -42.33
C LYS A 846 2.55 25.35 -43.50
N THR A 847 3.03 24.83 -44.63
CA THR A 847 2.19 24.52 -45.81
C THR A 847 1.73 23.06 -45.79
N PRO A 848 0.71 22.67 -46.58
CA PRO A 848 0.33 21.27 -46.77
C PRO A 848 1.51 20.36 -47.12
N LEU A 849 2.47 20.83 -47.93
CA LEU A 849 3.68 20.08 -48.26
C LEU A 849 4.57 19.78 -47.03
N MET A 850 4.68 20.73 -46.10
CA MET A 850 5.43 20.53 -44.85
C MET A 850 4.75 19.51 -43.93
N TRP A 851 3.41 19.52 -43.90
CA TRP A 851 2.61 18.50 -43.20
C TRP A 851 2.83 17.11 -43.81
N ALA A 852 2.74 16.99 -45.14
CA ALA A 852 3.02 15.72 -45.82
C ALA A 852 4.45 15.20 -45.59
N ALA A 853 5.43 16.12 -45.50
CA ALA A 853 6.83 15.79 -45.25
C ALA A 853 7.08 15.24 -43.85
N GLU A 854 6.42 15.79 -42.82
CA GLU A 854 6.52 15.31 -41.43
C GLU A 854 5.88 13.93 -41.23
N TYR A 855 4.73 13.68 -41.84
CA TYR A 855 3.94 12.46 -41.63
C TYR A 855 4.28 11.33 -42.62
N LYS A 856 5.50 11.35 -43.18
CA LYS A 856 6.09 10.27 -43.97
C LYS A 856 5.19 9.76 -45.11
N SER A 857 4.56 10.66 -45.87
CA SER A 857 3.69 10.27 -47.00
C SER A 857 4.32 10.62 -48.36
N PRO A 858 5.12 9.71 -48.97
CA PRO A 858 5.80 9.97 -50.24
C PRO A 858 4.81 10.27 -51.37
N LEU A 859 3.73 9.47 -51.45
CA LEU A 859 2.69 9.64 -52.46
C LEU A 859 2.00 10.99 -52.35
N MET A 860 1.78 11.50 -51.14
CA MET A 860 1.20 12.83 -50.95
C MET A 860 2.19 13.93 -51.33
N VAL A 861 3.47 13.79 -50.93
CA VAL A 861 4.54 14.73 -51.31
C VAL A 861 4.67 14.80 -52.84
N ASP A 862 4.72 13.66 -53.52
CA ASP A 862 4.80 13.59 -54.99
C ASP A 862 3.53 14.15 -55.66
N LEU A 863 2.35 13.90 -55.08
CA LEU A 863 1.09 14.48 -55.56
C LEU A 863 1.11 16.00 -55.47
N LEU A 864 1.50 16.56 -54.33
CA LEU A 864 1.56 18.01 -54.11
C LEU A 864 2.64 18.65 -55.01
N LEU A 865 3.83 18.05 -55.11
CA LEU A 865 4.91 18.55 -55.96
C LEU A 865 4.55 18.51 -57.45
N SER A 866 3.92 17.43 -57.93
CA SER A 866 3.48 17.30 -59.33
C SER A 866 2.38 18.31 -59.72
N HIS A 867 1.59 18.77 -58.73
CA HIS A 867 0.59 19.83 -58.92
C HIS A 867 1.15 21.25 -58.68
N GLY A 868 2.46 21.38 -58.42
CA GLY A 868 3.13 22.69 -58.33
C GLY A 868 3.23 23.29 -56.92
N ALA A 869 3.21 22.48 -55.86
CA ALA A 869 3.48 22.97 -54.50
C ALA A 869 4.90 23.56 -54.38
N ASP A 870 5.02 24.72 -53.73
CA ASP A 870 6.31 25.41 -53.59
C ASP A 870 7.13 24.85 -52.44
N SER A 871 8.12 24.01 -52.75
CA SER A 871 9.04 23.42 -51.78
C SER A 871 9.98 24.42 -51.09
N ARG A 872 10.13 25.65 -51.62
CA ARG A 872 11.02 26.68 -51.06
C ARG A 872 10.38 27.52 -49.95
N GLN A 873 9.09 27.31 -49.69
CA GLN A 873 8.42 27.99 -48.59
C GLN A 873 9.08 27.63 -47.25
N LEU A 874 9.15 28.62 -46.36
CA LEU A 874 9.66 28.47 -45.00
C LEU A 874 8.55 28.75 -43.98
N ASP A 875 8.60 28.04 -42.86
CA ASP A 875 7.74 28.30 -41.71
C ASP A 875 8.20 29.54 -40.91
N ASN A 876 7.51 29.86 -39.82
CA ASN A 876 7.82 31.03 -38.99
C ASN A 876 9.21 30.95 -38.30
N LEU A 877 9.78 29.74 -38.17
CA LEU A 877 11.13 29.51 -37.64
C LEU A 877 12.18 29.36 -38.74
N LYS A 878 11.83 29.76 -39.97
CA LYS A 878 12.67 29.61 -41.17
C LYS A 878 13.05 28.16 -41.46
N ARG A 879 12.21 27.18 -41.15
CA ARG A 879 12.43 25.76 -41.49
C ARG A 879 11.78 25.45 -42.84
N SER A 880 12.48 24.72 -43.69
CA SER A 880 11.96 24.22 -44.97
C SER A 880 11.22 22.89 -44.80
N ALA A 881 10.57 22.39 -45.85
CA ALA A 881 9.96 21.05 -45.85
C ALA A 881 10.98 19.93 -45.51
N LEU A 882 12.27 20.15 -45.79
CA LEU A 882 13.34 19.19 -45.48
C LEU A 882 13.55 19.00 -43.97
N PHE A 883 13.34 20.04 -43.14
CA PHE A 883 13.41 19.90 -41.67
C PHE A 883 12.29 19.00 -41.14
N TRP A 884 11.10 19.14 -41.74
CA TRP A 884 9.94 18.32 -41.39
C TRP A 884 10.11 16.89 -41.88
N ALA A 885 10.69 16.69 -43.06
CA ALA A 885 11.11 15.36 -43.53
C ALA A 885 12.19 14.72 -42.64
N ALA A 886 13.15 15.52 -42.16
CA ALA A 886 14.19 15.07 -41.22
C ALA A 886 13.59 14.61 -39.87
N LYS A 887 12.56 15.29 -39.39
CA LYS A 887 11.76 14.87 -38.22
C LYS A 887 10.93 13.63 -38.52
N GLY A 888 10.36 13.54 -39.71
CA GLY A 888 9.54 12.42 -40.16
C GLY A 888 10.37 11.15 -40.38
N GLY A 889 11.63 11.23 -40.80
CA GLY A 889 12.46 10.04 -40.97
C GLY A 889 12.21 9.22 -42.23
N SER A 890 11.63 9.81 -43.29
CA SER A 890 11.32 9.09 -44.55
C SER A 890 12.37 9.33 -45.63
N ASP A 891 13.06 8.26 -46.05
CA ASP A 891 14.10 8.30 -47.08
C ASP A 891 13.60 8.85 -48.42
N SER A 892 12.50 8.30 -48.92
CA SER A 892 11.91 8.72 -50.18
C SER A 892 11.50 10.19 -50.17
N VAL A 893 10.94 10.68 -49.05
CA VAL A 893 10.53 12.08 -48.93
C VAL A 893 11.75 13.00 -48.92
N ILE A 894 12.81 12.65 -48.16
CA ILE A 894 14.05 13.42 -48.11
C ILE A 894 14.68 13.51 -49.51
N ARG A 895 14.74 12.38 -50.24
CA ARG A 895 15.28 12.35 -51.61
C ARG A 895 14.43 13.16 -52.59
N SER A 896 13.11 13.01 -52.57
CA SER A 896 12.20 13.79 -53.42
C SER A 896 12.33 15.29 -53.17
N LEU A 897 12.48 15.71 -51.91
CA LEU A 897 12.67 17.12 -51.54
C LEU A 897 14.07 17.67 -51.90
N ILE A 898 15.13 16.86 -51.80
CA ILE A 898 16.47 17.30 -52.22
C ILE A 898 16.53 17.42 -53.75
N GLN A 899 15.84 16.56 -54.49
CA GLN A 899 15.72 16.66 -55.96
C GLN A 899 15.07 17.96 -56.43
N THR A 900 14.27 18.65 -55.59
CA THR A 900 13.72 19.98 -55.94
C THR A 900 14.75 21.11 -55.81
N GLY A 901 15.98 20.81 -55.35
CA GLY A 901 17.08 21.76 -55.18
C GLY A 901 17.10 22.44 -53.81
N LEU A 902 16.52 21.83 -52.77
CA LEU A 902 16.62 22.32 -51.40
C LEU A 902 18.03 22.16 -50.83
N ASN A 903 18.52 23.21 -50.17
CA ASN A 903 19.83 23.19 -49.52
C ASN A 903 19.77 22.41 -48.18
N PRO A 904 20.49 21.29 -48.02
CA PRO A 904 20.55 20.56 -46.74
C PRO A 904 21.21 21.37 -45.61
N GLU A 905 22.05 22.35 -45.98
CA GLU A 905 22.75 23.26 -45.05
C GLU A 905 21.93 24.50 -44.67
N HIS A 906 20.66 24.55 -45.06
CA HIS A 906 19.78 25.63 -44.63
C HIS A 906 19.66 25.64 -43.10
N ARG A 907 19.79 26.82 -42.50
CA ARG A 907 19.75 27.00 -41.04
C ARG A 907 18.45 27.65 -40.62
N CYS A 908 17.79 27.06 -39.62
CA CYS A 908 16.61 27.67 -39.00
C CYS A 908 17.01 28.84 -38.08
N VAL A 909 16.04 29.51 -37.44
CA VAL A 909 16.29 30.62 -36.51
C VAL A 909 17.24 30.25 -35.36
N LEU A 910 17.25 28.98 -34.93
CA LEU A 910 18.15 28.47 -33.87
C LEU A 910 19.57 28.15 -34.38
N GLY A 911 19.87 28.38 -35.66
CA GLY A 911 21.15 28.04 -36.29
C GLY A 911 21.30 26.55 -36.63
N LYS A 912 20.27 25.73 -36.38
CA LYS A 912 20.25 24.27 -36.58
C LYS A 912 20.04 23.90 -38.05
N THR A 913 20.68 22.83 -38.52
CA THR A 913 20.51 22.22 -39.86
C THR A 913 19.48 21.08 -39.83
N ALA A 914 19.06 20.58 -41.00
CA ALA A 914 18.19 19.42 -41.09
C ALA A 914 18.81 18.16 -40.44
N LEU A 915 20.13 17.98 -40.56
CA LEU A 915 20.85 16.87 -39.92
C LEU A 915 20.75 16.95 -38.39
N SER A 916 21.06 18.12 -37.81
CA SER A 916 20.90 18.31 -36.35
C SER A 916 19.45 18.09 -35.90
N TRP A 917 18.48 18.40 -36.76
CA TRP A 917 17.06 18.18 -36.51
C TRP A 917 16.68 16.69 -36.53
N ALA A 918 17.25 15.90 -37.44
CA ALA A 918 17.07 14.44 -37.46
C ALA A 918 17.62 13.78 -36.18
N ILE A 919 18.82 14.18 -35.74
CA ILE A 919 19.46 13.64 -34.53
C ILE A 919 18.64 13.96 -33.27
N MET A 920 18.16 15.20 -33.11
CA MET A 920 17.31 15.58 -31.96
C MET A 920 15.98 14.83 -31.90
N HIS A 921 15.49 14.34 -33.04
CA HIS A 921 14.24 13.59 -33.14
C HIS A 921 14.45 12.08 -33.33
N HIS A 922 15.66 11.57 -33.06
CA HIS A 922 15.99 10.15 -33.13
C HIS A 922 15.71 9.49 -34.48
N GLN A 923 15.95 10.21 -35.58
CA GLN A 923 15.75 9.69 -36.92
C GLN A 923 17.08 9.28 -37.54
N LEU A 924 17.61 8.12 -37.12
CA LEU A 924 18.88 7.56 -37.60
C LEU A 924 18.95 7.44 -39.12
N ASP A 925 17.89 6.94 -39.76
CA ASP A 925 17.87 6.76 -41.21
C ASP A 925 17.90 8.09 -41.94
N ALA A 926 17.11 9.07 -41.48
CA ALA A 926 17.18 10.43 -42.02
C ALA A 926 18.56 11.06 -41.81
N ALA A 927 19.18 10.85 -40.65
CA ALA A 927 20.53 11.35 -40.40
C ALA A 927 21.55 10.75 -41.39
N LYS A 928 21.53 9.43 -41.62
CA LYS A 928 22.38 8.75 -42.62
C LYS A 928 22.22 9.37 -44.00
N ILE A 929 20.98 9.54 -44.45
CA ILE A 929 20.68 10.05 -45.79
C ILE A 929 21.07 11.53 -45.91
N LEU A 930 20.85 12.33 -44.87
CA LEU A 930 21.26 13.72 -44.86
C LEU A 930 22.79 13.84 -44.90
N ILE A 931 23.52 12.94 -44.26
CA ILE A 931 24.99 12.84 -44.37
C ILE A 931 25.39 12.44 -45.80
N ASP A 932 24.80 11.39 -46.35
CA ASP A 932 25.05 10.91 -47.73
C ASP A 932 24.74 11.96 -48.80
N THR A 933 23.78 12.85 -48.53
CA THR A 933 23.36 13.92 -49.44
C THR A 933 24.13 15.24 -49.24
N GLY A 934 25.19 15.22 -48.43
CA GLY A 934 26.13 16.34 -48.29
C GLY A 934 25.90 17.24 -47.07
N GLY A 935 25.18 16.76 -46.05
CA GLY A 935 24.98 17.46 -44.78
C GLY A 935 26.26 17.57 -43.96
N VAL A 936 26.55 18.74 -43.39
CA VAL A 936 27.75 18.98 -42.58
C VAL A 936 27.58 18.38 -41.18
N LEU A 937 28.40 17.37 -40.86
CA LEU A 937 28.41 16.64 -39.59
C LEU A 937 28.66 17.53 -38.37
N ASP A 938 29.58 18.48 -38.48
CA ASP A 938 30.07 19.31 -37.38
C ASP A 938 29.38 20.69 -37.30
N ALA A 939 28.22 20.84 -37.96
CA ALA A 939 27.51 22.11 -37.98
C ALA A 939 27.00 22.49 -36.58
N VAL A 940 27.61 23.51 -35.97
CA VAL A 940 27.18 24.01 -34.65
C VAL A 940 25.97 24.95 -34.74
N ASP A 941 25.07 24.84 -33.78
CA ASP A 941 23.91 25.73 -33.62
C ASP A 941 24.27 27.06 -32.92
N ALA A 942 23.27 27.90 -32.64
CA ALA A 942 23.49 29.20 -31.96
C ALA A 942 24.06 29.06 -30.54
N THR A 943 23.99 27.88 -29.92
CA THR A 943 24.55 27.57 -28.59
C THR A 943 25.93 26.91 -28.64
N GLY A 944 26.49 26.74 -29.85
CA GLY A 944 27.75 26.04 -30.06
C GLY A 944 27.63 24.52 -30.04
N GLN A 945 26.40 23.97 -30.01
CA GLN A 945 26.18 22.53 -29.96
C GLN A 945 26.21 21.92 -31.36
N SER A 946 27.06 20.92 -31.57
CA SER A 946 27.07 20.08 -32.77
C SER A 946 26.06 18.93 -32.66
N PRO A 947 25.70 18.25 -33.76
CA PRO A 947 24.90 17.02 -33.72
C PRO A 947 25.47 15.97 -32.76
N LEU A 948 26.81 15.83 -32.71
CA LEU A 948 27.49 14.93 -31.78
C LEU A 948 27.26 15.32 -30.32
N LEU A 949 27.43 16.61 -29.98
CA LEU A 949 27.22 17.08 -28.60
C LEU A 949 25.75 16.92 -28.15
N TRP A 950 24.79 17.13 -29.06
CA TRP A 950 23.37 16.85 -28.80
C TRP A 950 23.11 15.37 -28.54
N ALA A 951 23.62 14.48 -29.40
CA ALA A 951 23.47 13.03 -29.25
C ALA A 951 24.11 12.53 -27.95
N VAL A 952 25.28 13.07 -27.59
CA VAL A 952 25.97 12.77 -26.33
C VAL A 952 25.19 13.30 -25.14
N ALA A 953 24.67 14.53 -25.16
CA ALA A 953 23.91 15.07 -24.04
C ALA A 953 22.63 14.27 -23.75
N ALA A 954 22.03 13.67 -24.77
CA ALA A 954 20.77 12.95 -24.71
C ALA A 954 20.92 11.41 -24.58
N ASP A 955 22.14 10.88 -24.52
CA ASP A 955 22.46 9.44 -24.47
C ASP A 955 22.04 8.63 -25.70
N TYR A 956 22.13 9.22 -26.88
CA TYR A 956 21.71 8.60 -28.14
C TYR A 956 22.84 7.76 -28.72
N PHE A 957 23.10 6.60 -28.12
CA PHE A 957 24.29 5.79 -28.41
C PHE A 957 24.47 5.45 -29.90
N ALA A 958 23.39 5.05 -30.59
CA ALA A 958 23.44 4.69 -32.01
C ALA A 958 23.74 5.90 -32.91
N GLU A 959 23.20 7.07 -32.57
CA GLU A 959 23.46 8.33 -33.26
C GLU A 959 24.89 8.80 -33.01
N VAL A 960 25.40 8.65 -31.78
CA VAL A 960 26.80 8.91 -31.44
C VAL A 960 27.73 7.99 -32.24
N GLU A 961 27.44 6.69 -32.27
CA GLU A 961 28.22 5.71 -33.05
C GLU A 961 28.22 6.06 -34.53
N LEU A 962 27.03 6.33 -35.11
CA LEU A 962 26.90 6.74 -36.51
C LEU A 962 27.71 8.00 -36.81
N LEU A 963 27.58 9.05 -36.00
CA LEU A 963 28.28 10.32 -36.23
C LEU A 963 29.80 10.12 -36.15
N LEU A 964 30.29 9.34 -35.20
CA LEU A 964 31.72 9.04 -35.05
C LEU A 964 32.26 8.17 -36.20
N GLU A 965 31.49 7.17 -36.65
CA GLU A 965 31.82 6.35 -37.84
C GLU A 965 31.92 7.20 -39.11
N GLN A 966 31.09 8.22 -39.24
CA GLN A 966 31.10 9.16 -40.36
C GLN A 966 32.18 10.27 -40.20
N GLY A 967 32.96 10.24 -39.12
CA GLY A 967 34.09 11.14 -38.91
C GLY A 967 33.76 12.48 -38.25
N ALA A 968 32.68 12.55 -37.45
CA ALA A 968 32.38 13.74 -36.64
C ALA A 968 33.52 14.06 -35.67
N ASN A 969 33.83 15.35 -35.51
CA ASN A 969 34.92 15.79 -34.65
C ASN A 969 34.54 15.65 -33.17
N VAL A 970 35.24 14.73 -32.48
CA VAL A 970 35.02 14.39 -31.07
C VAL A 970 35.42 15.51 -30.08
N GLU A 971 36.26 16.44 -30.53
CA GLU A 971 36.83 17.54 -29.71
C GLU A 971 36.09 18.87 -29.86
N ILE A 972 34.91 18.88 -30.49
CA ILE A 972 34.07 20.09 -30.56
C ILE A 972 33.70 20.52 -29.14
N LYS A 973 33.83 21.83 -28.90
CA LYS A 973 33.44 22.46 -27.65
C LYS A 973 32.20 23.30 -27.86
N ASP A 974 31.26 23.20 -26.93
CA ASP A 974 30.13 24.11 -26.86
C ASP A 974 30.54 25.49 -26.32
N ASN A 975 29.58 26.41 -26.21
CA ASN A 975 29.83 27.74 -25.64
C ASN A 975 30.21 27.72 -24.14
N LYS A 976 30.08 26.58 -23.45
CA LYS A 976 30.58 26.37 -22.07
C LYS A 976 31.96 25.71 -22.05
N HIS A 977 32.62 25.59 -23.20
CA HIS A 977 33.90 24.92 -23.38
C HIS A 977 33.87 23.42 -23.03
N GLN A 978 32.70 22.78 -23.04
CA GLN A 978 32.56 21.35 -22.75
C GLN A 978 32.73 20.52 -24.03
N THR A 979 33.59 19.51 -23.98
CA THR A 979 33.72 18.47 -25.02
C THR A 979 32.69 17.37 -24.81
N ALA A 980 32.49 16.52 -25.82
CA ALA A 980 31.62 15.35 -25.72
C ALA A 980 31.95 14.47 -24.49
N LEU A 981 33.23 14.23 -24.22
CA LEU A 981 33.65 13.38 -23.10
C LEU A 981 33.31 14.00 -21.73
N LEU A 982 33.42 15.33 -21.60
CA LEU A 982 33.02 16.05 -20.38
C LEU A 982 31.51 15.99 -20.15
N ILE A 983 30.72 16.17 -21.21
CA ILE A 983 29.25 16.08 -21.12
C ILE A 983 28.83 14.66 -20.72
N ALA A 984 29.40 13.63 -21.36
CA ALA A 984 29.10 12.24 -21.05
C ALA A 984 29.45 11.88 -19.60
N ALA A 985 30.62 12.32 -19.11
CA ALA A 985 31.03 12.11 -17.71
C ALA A 985 30.10 12.81 -16.70
N ASN A 986 29.68 14.05 -17.01
CA ASN A 986 28.79 14.81 -16.15
C ASN A 986 27.37 14.23 -16.10
N LYS A 987 26.93 13.59 -17.18
CA LYS A 987 25.59 12.99 -17.30
C LYS A 987 25.51 11.51 -16.88
N GLY A 988 26.64 10.82 -16.79
CA GLY A 988 26.68 9.41 -16.38
C GLY A 988 26.68 8.40 -17.52
N HIS A 989 26.95 8.82 -18.75
CA HIS A 989 26.73 8.02 -19.96
C HIS A 989 27.94 7.12 -20.27
N THR A 990 28.13 6.07 -19.47
CA THR A 990 29.35 5.24 -19.47
C THR A 990 29.64 4.57 -20.82
N ASN A 991 28.61 4.11 -21.53
CA ASN A 991 28.75 3.51 -22.86
C ASN A 991 29.19 4.55 -23.91
N VAL A 992 28.62 5.75 -23.85
CA VAL A 992 29.00 6.88 -24.70
C VAL A 992 30.45 7.32 -24.40
N MET A 993 30.87 7.32 -23.14
CA MET A 993 32.27 7.62 -22.78
C MET A 993 33.24 6.61 -23.42
N ARG A 994 32.89 5.32 -23.42
CA ARG A 994 33.73 4.26 -23.99
C ARG A 994 33.90 4.40 -25.50
N ILE A 995 32.82 4.67 -26.23
CA ILE A 995 32.90 4.87 -27.68
C ILE A 995 33.63 6.16 -28.04
N LEU A 996 33.38 7.27 -27.32
CA LEU A 996 34.15 8.51 -27.50
C LEU A 996 35.66 8.28 -27.33
N ARG A 997 36.07 7.52 -26.32
CA ARG A 997 37.48 7.13 -26.11
C ARG A 997 38.03 6.26 -27.24
N LYS A 998 37.24 5.31 -27.76
CA LYS A 998 37.60 4.49 -28.93
C LYS A 998 37.90 5.34 -30.17
N TYR A 999 37.16 6.43 -30.36
CA TYR A 999 37.34 7.37 -31.47
C TYR A 999 38.28 8.55 -31.14
N GLY A 1000 39.10 8.42 -30.08
CA GLY A 1000 40.22 9.33 -29.82
C GLY A 1000 39.92 10.54 -28.94
N ALA A 1001 38.84 10.54 -28.16
CA ALA A 1001 38.56 11.62 -27.21
C ALA A 1001 39.68 11.78 -26.17
N ASP A 1002 40.16 13.01 -26.01
CA ASP A 1002 41.21 13.39 -25.05
C ASP A 1002 40.68 13.24 -23.60
N PRO A 1003 41.28 12.37 -22.77
CA PRO A 1003 40.84 12.13 -21.39
C PRO A 1003 41.27 13.23 -20.42
N ASP A 1004 42.19 14.10 -20.81
CA ASP A 1004 42.80 15.13 -19.97
C ASP A 1004 42.17 16.52 -20.18
N VAL A 1005 41.12 16.60 -21.00
CA VAL A 1005 40.31 17.81 -21.15
C VAL A 1005 39.79 18.29 -19.80
N ARG A 1006 39.75 19.60 -19.62
CA ARG A 1006 39.28 20.23 -18.38
C ARG A 1006 38.05 21.08 -18.65
N ASP A 1007 37.07 20.97 -17.75
CA ASP A 1007 35.96 21.91 -17.73
C ASP A 1007 36.39 23.29 -17.19
N THR A 1008 35.43 24.21 -17.08
CA THR A 1008 35.67 25.58 -16.59
C THR A 1008 36.13 25.64 -15.12
N GLU A 1009 35.89 24.59 -14.35
CA GLU A 1009 36.32 24.46 -12.94
C GLU A 1009 37.66 23.72 -12.81
N GLY A 1010 38.23 23.24 -13.92
CA GLY A 1010 39.49 22.51 -13.95
C GLY A 1010 39.35 21.00 -13.75
N PHE A 1011 38.13 20.45 -13.70
CA PHE A 1011 37.88 19.02 -13.53
C PHE A 1011 38.08 18.26 -14.85
N THR A 1012 38.74 17.12 -14.77
CA THR A 1012 38.83 16.14 -15.87
C THR A 1012 37.58 15.23 -15.90
N PRO A 1013 37.27 14.58 -17.04
CA PRO A 1013 36.20 13.59 -17.11
C PRO A 1013 36.29 12.52 -16.01
N LEU A 1014 37.52 12.09 -15.66
CA LEU A 1014 37.74 11.11 -14.59
C LEU A 1014 37.30 11.64 -13.22
N LEU A 1015 37.65 12.88 -12.87
CA LEU A 1015 37.25 13.48 -11.59
C LEU A 1015 35.73 13.69 -11.52
N ILE A 1016 35.10 14.06 -12.64
CA ILE A 1016 33.63 14.16 -12.73
C ILE A 1016 32.98 12.79 -12.51
N ALA A 1017 33.53 11.73 -13.11
CA ALA A 1017 33.05 10.37 -12.90
C ALA A 1017 33.20 9.89 -11.45
N ILE A 1018 34.31 10.20 -10.79
CA ILE A 1018 34.55 9.92 -9.37
C ILE A 1018 33.55 10.65 -8.48
N ARG A 1019 33.34 11.95 -8.72
CA ARG A 1019 32.38 12.78 -7.99
C ARG A 1019 30.96 12.21 -8.08
N ASN A 1020 30.60 11.70 -9.27
CA ASN A 1020 29.28 11.16 -9.55
C ASN A 1020 29.12 9.67 -9.19
N GLY A 1021 30.19 9.00 -8.72
CA GLY A 1021 30.12 7.60 -8.27
C GLY A 1021 30.12 6.55 -9.39
N LEU A 1022 30.60 6.88 -10.60
CA LEU A 1022 30.49 6.04 -11.80
C LEU A 1022 31.66 5.03 -11.91
N THR A 1023 31.56 3.89 -11.23
CA THR A 1023 32.62 2.85 -11.19
C THR A 1023 33.01 2.34 -12.59
N ASP A 1024 32.05 2.08 -13.46
CA ASP A 1024 32.30 1.52 -14.79
C ASP A 1024 32.99 2.54 -15.73
N ALA A 1025 32.70 3.83 -15.51
CA ALA A 1025 33.38 4.92 -16.22
C ALA A 1025 34.82 5.08 -15.74
N ILE A 1026 35.08 4.86 -14.45
CA ILE A 1026 36.44 4.90 -13.88
C ILE A 1026 37.28 3.80 -14.54
N GLU A 1027 36.78 2.56 -14.59
CA GLU A 1027 37.50 1.46 -15.26
C GLU A 1027 37.78 1.74 -16.74
N SER A 1028 36.83 2.38 -17.44
CA SER A 1028 36.96 2.69 -18.87
C SER A 1028 37.87 3.90 -19.16
N LEU A 1029 37.98 4.84 -18.22
CA LEU A 1029 38.82 6.05 -18.36
C LEU A 1029 40.24 5.88 -17.83
N CYS A 1030 40.47 4.94 -16.91
CA CYS A 1030 41.74 4.83 -16.20
C CYS A 1030 42.92 4.47 -17.12
N SER A 1031 43.93 5.33 -17.10
CA SER A 1031 45.33 4.95 -17.34
C SER A 1031 46.08 5.13 -16.02
N ALA A 1032 47.03 4.24 -15.70
CA ALA A 1032 47.73 4.23 -14.40
C ALA A 1032 48.42 5.57 -14.05
N SER A 1033 48.71 6.42 -15.05
CA SER A 1033 49.31 7.75 -14.88
C SER A 1033 48.34 8.85 -14.43
N GLN A 1034 47.03 8.63 -14.47
CA GLN A 1034 46.00 9.66 -14.18
C GLN A 1034 45.35 9.55 -12.79
N LEU A 1035 45.52 8.42 -12.10
CA LEU A 1035 44.88 8.16 -10.80
C LEU A 1035 45.39 9.06 -9.67
N ASP A 1036 46.64 9.48 -9.74
CA ASP A 1036 47.29 10.32 -8.72
C ASP A 1036 47.34 11.80 -9.12
N ALA A 1037 46.64 12.19 -10.19
CA ALA A 1037 46.53 13.58 -10.59
C ALA A 1037 45.87 14.40 -9.47
N LYS A 1038 46.52 15.51 -9.09
CA LYS A 1038 46.03 16.40 -8.04
C LYS A 1038 45.22 17.54 -8.65
N ASP A 1039 44.08 17.84 -8.05
CA ASP A 1039 43.32 19.04 -8.37
C ASP A 1039 44.11 20.32 -7.94
N PRO A 1040 43.65 21.53 -8.30
CA PRO A 1040 44.30 22.78 -7.88
C PRO A 1040 44.42 22.95 -6.36
N THR A 1041 43.66 22.19 -5.55
CA THR A 1041 43.73 22.20 -4.09
C THR A 1041 44.62 21.08 -3.51
N GLY A 1042 45.30 20.31 -4.36
CA GLY A 1042 46.23 19.24 -3.96
C GLY A 1042 45.57 17.92 -3.56
N ARG A 1043 44.31 17.69 -3.96
CA ARG A 1043 43.52 16.49 -3.66
C ARG A 1043 43.62 15.46 -4.79
N THR A 1044 43.84 14.20 -4.42
CA THR A 1044 43.83 13.06 -5.35
C THR A 1044 42.41 12.52 -5.54
N ALA A 1045 42.21 11.72 -6.59
CA ALA A 1045 40.98 10.98 -6.85
C ALA A 1045 40.51 10.16 -5.63
N LEU A 1046 41.45 9.46 -4.98
CA LEU A 1046 41.19 8.65 -3.79
C LEU A 1046 40.69 9.50 -2.62
N LEU A 1047 41.27 10.70 -2.43
CA LEU A 1047 40.85 11.59 -1.36
C LEU A 1047 39.43 12.11 -1.55
N TYR A 1048 39.02 12.40 -2.79
CA TYR A 1048 37.63 12.75 -3.10
C TYR A 1048 36.67 11.61 -2.75
N ALA A 1049 37.00 10.37 -3.13
CA ALA A 1049 36.18 9.19 -2.81
C ALA A 1049 36.02 8.99 -1.30
N VAL A 1050 37.08 9.24 -0.53
CA VAL A 1050 37.06 9.12 0.94
C VAL A 1050 36.28 10.26 1.60
N MET A 1051 36.41 11.49 1.10
CA MET A 1051 35.65 12.63 1.61
C MET A 1051 34.13 12.52 1.33
N THR A 1052 33.74 11.86 0.25
CA THR A 1052 32.33 11.58 -0.08
C THR A 1052 31.80 10.29 0.55
N GLY A 1053 32.65 9.48 1.19
CA GLY A 1053 32.28 8.21 1.80
C GLY A 1053 31.98 7.09 0.79
N ASN A 1054 32.42 7.23 -0.46
CA ASN A 1054 32.11 6.26 -1.52
C ASN A 1054 33.09 5.09 -1.52
N GLU A 1055 32.77 4.04 -0.76
CA GLU A 1055 33.60 2.84 -0.60
C GLU A 1055 33.85 2.09 -1.92
N ALA A 1056 32.84 2.03 -2.79
CA ALA A 1056 32.93 1.33 -4.08
C ALA A 1056 33.94 2.01 -5.00
N VAL A 1057 33.90 3.34 -5.08
CA VAL A 1057 34.86 4.13 -5.85
C VAL A 1057 36.26 4.05 -5.23
N ALA A 1058 36.39 4.17 -3.91
CA ALA A 1058 37.68 4.03 -3.24
C ALA A 1058 38.32 2.65 -3.48
N LYS A 1059 37.52 1.58 -3.43
CA LYS A 1059 37.95 0.21 -3.75
C LYS A 1059 38.38 0.06 -5.20
N CYS A 1060 37.60 0.63 -6.12
CA CYS A 1060 37.95 0.63 -7.55
C CYS A 1060 39.29 1.36 -7.78
N LEU A 1061 39.49 2.55 -7.21
CA LEU A 1061 40.72 3.32 -7.35
C LEU A 1061 41.94 2.60 -6.76
N LEU A 1062 41.82 2.03 -5.56
CA LEU A 1062 42.90 1.29 -4.90
C LEU A 1062 43.28 0.01 -5.66
N ASN A 1063 42.29 -0.75 -6.14
CA ASN A 1063 42.53 -1.94 -6.97
C ASN A 1063 43.23 -1.59 -8.30
N ASN A 1064 43.00 -0.39 -8.83
CA ASN A 1064 43.66 0.11 -10.04
C ASN A 1064 45.00 0.81 -9.76
N GLY A 1065 45.51 0.75 -8.52
CA GLY A 1065 46.86 1.19 -8.15
C GLY A 1065 46.99 2.65 -7.72
N ALA A 1066 45.90 3.33 -7.33
CA ALA A 1066 45.97 4.69 -6.78
C ALA A 1066 46.81 4.73 -5.48
N ALA A 1067 47.63 5.78 -5.32
CA ALA A 1067 48.50 5.93 -4.15
C ALA A 1067 47.68 6.11 -2.87
N ALA A 1068 47.70 5.10 -1.99
CA ALA A 1068 46.90 5.07 -0.77
C ALA A 1068 47.40 6.06 0.32
N ASP A 1069 48.69 6.37 0.34
CA ASP A 1069 49.34 7.20 1.37
C ASP A 1069 49.58 8.65 0.93
N ASP A 1070 48.98 9.05 -0.19
CA ASP A 1070 49.18 10.38 -0.76
C ASP A 1070 48.53 11.45 0.12
N LYS A 1071 49.34 12.43 0.55
CA LYS A 1071 48.90 13.48 1.47
C LYS A 1071 48.32 14.67 0.72
N SER A 1072 47.23 15.22 1.26
CA SER A 1072 46.63 16.49 0.84
C SER A 1072 47.52 17.70 1.16
N TYR A 1073 47.11 18.91 0.74
CA TYR A 1073 47.83 20.16 1.01
C TYR A 1073 48.08 20.48 2.50
N GLN A 1074 47.36 19.84 3.43
CA GLN A 1074 47.57 19.97 4.89
C GLN A 1074 48.36 18.80 5.51
N GLY A 1075 48.95 17.93 4.69
CA GLY A 1075 49.64 16.73 5.14
C GLY A 1075 48.71 15.60 5.62
N ARG A 1076 47.39 15.78 5.50
CA ARG A 1076 46.40 14.77 5.90
C ARG A 1076 46.29 13.67 4.86
N SER A 1077 46.38 12.41 5.30
CA SER A 1077 46.18 11.19 4.49
C SER A 1077 44.70 10.84 4.36
N ALA A 1078 44.36 10.00 3.38
CA ALA A 1078 43.02 9.42 3.24
C ALA A 1078 42.55 8.73 4.54
N LEU A 1079 43.44 8.01 5.23
CA LEU A 1079 43.14 7.35 6.50
C LEU A 1079 42.69 8.36 7.57
N SER A 1080 43.34 9.53 7.66
CA SER A 1080 42.94 10.56 8.64
C SER A 1080 41.52 11.10 8.42
N PHE A 1081 41.10 11.27 7.16
CA PHE A 1081 39.73 11.70 6.84
C PHE A 1081 38.72 10.59 7.12
N ALA A 1082 39.01 9.35 6.72
CA ALA A 1082 38.16 8.20 7.03
C ALA A 1082 37.97 8.04 8.55
N SER A 1083 39.03 8.25 9.33
CA SER A 1083 38.99 8.19 10.80
C SER A 1083 38.24 9.34 11.46
N GLN A 1084 38.30 10.55 10.88
CA GLN A 1084 37.51 11.69 11.35
C GLN A 1084 36.00 11.47 11.13
N TYR A 1085 35.62 11.01 9.93
CA TYR A 1085 34.21 10.81 9.56
C TYR A 1085 33.59 9.53 10.11
N GLY A 1086 34.40 8.56 10.54
CA GLY A 1086 33.94 7.30 11.13
C GLY A 1086 33.63 6.22 10.09
N TYR A 1087 34.26 6.26 8.92
CA TYR A 1087 34.03 5.31 7.82
C TYR A 1087 34.83 4.01 8.03
N GLU A 1088 34.26 3.08 8.78
CA GLU A 1088 34.90 1.80 9.14
C GLU A 1088 35.35 0.99 7.90
N GLY A 1089 34.49 0.84 6.89
CA GLY A 1089 34.80 0.09 5.68
C GLY A 1089 35.97 0.70 4.90
N LEU A 1090 36.01 2.03 4.78
CA LEU A 1090 37.15 2.75 4.19
C LEU A 1090 38.43 2.64 5.01
N VAL A 1091 38.35 2.71 6.34
CA VAL A 1091 39.52 2.52 7.22
C VAL A 1091 40.10 1.13 7.02
N LYS A 1092 39.25 0.09 7.02
CA LYS A 1092 39.67 -1.29 6.78
C LYS A 1092 40.32 -1.44 5.40
N LEU A 1093 39.68 -0.90 4.37
CA LEU A 1093 40.16 -0.95 2.98
C LEU A 1093 41.52 -0.25 2.83
N LEU A 1094 41.69 0.95 3.39
CA LEU A 1094 42.95 1.71 3.33
C LEU A 1094 44.09 1.00 4.09
N VAL A 1095 43.80 0.46 5.27
CA VAL A 1095 44.80 -0.28 6.07
C VAL A 1095 45.22 -1.57 5.37
N ASP A 1096 44.28 -2.30 4.76
CA ASP A 1096 44.59 -3.52 4.01
C ASP A 1096 45.45 -3.23 2.75
N HIS A 1097 45.44 -2.00 2.23
CA HIS A 1097 46.32 -1.53 1.14
C HIS A 1097 47.63 -0.89 1.62
N GLY A 1098 48.01 -1.10 2.89
CA GLY A 1098 49.35 -0.78 3.40
C GLY A 1098 49.58 0.70 3.75
N VAL A 1099 48.53 1.49 3.99
CA VAL A 1099 48.68 2.87 4.48
C VAL A 1099 49.35 2.90 5.84
N ASN A 1100 50.25 3.85 6.06
CA ASN A 1100 50.91 4.04 7.36
C ASN A 1100 49.89 4.45 8.44
N ILE A 1101 49.53 3.50 9.30
CA ILE A 1101 48.56 3.66 10.40
C ILE A 1101 48.96 4.79 11.36
N ASN A 1102 50.25 4.97 11.59
CA ASN A 1102 50.81 5.98 12.48
C ASN A 1102 51.28 7.24 11.74
N GLY A 1103 50.86 7.41 10.47
CA GLY A 1103 51.17 8.59 9.67
C GLY A 1103 50.64 9.87 10.31
N GLN A 1104 51.51 10.85 10.51
CA GLN A 1104 51.17 12.15 11.07
C GLN A 1104 50.87 13.18 9.96
N ASP A 1105 49.88 14.03 10.22
CA ASP A 1105 49.64 15.24 9.42
C ASP A 1105 50.63 16.38 9.75
N ASN A 1106 50.51 17.54 9.09
CA ASN A 1106 51.42 18.67 9.33
C ASN A 1106 51.35 19.24 10.77
N SER A 1107 50.34 18.85 11.55
CA SER A 1107 50.19 19.22 12.97
C SER A 1107 50.61 18.09 13.92
N GLY A 1108 51.24 17.01 13.41
CA GLY A 1108 51.66 15.87 14.22
C GLY A 1108 50.54 14.88 14.58
N ARG A 1109 49.33 15.02 14.00
CA ARG A 1109 48.16 14.21 14.41
C ARG A 1109 48.07 12.91 13.61
N THR A 1110 47.86 11.79 14.31
CA THR A 1110 47.66 10.45 13.71
C THR A 1110 46.18 10.17 13.39
N ALA A 1111 45.90 9.11 12.64
CA ALA A 1111 44.53 8.65 12.39
C ALA A 1111 43.78 8.31 13.70
N LEU A 1112 44.48 7.71 14.66
CA LEU A 1112 43.96 7.41 16.00
C LEU A 1112 43.61 8.69 16.78
N TRP A 1113 44.42 9.75 16.66
CA TRP A 1113 44.11 11.06 17.23
C TRP A 1113 42.80 11.62 16.67
N TRP A 1114 42.59 11.53 15.35
CA TRP A 1114 41.34 11.98 14.72
C TRP A 1114 40.13 11.15 15.15
N ALA A 1115 40.26 9.82 15.25
CA ALA A 1115 39.18 8.97 15.76
C ALA A 1115 38.82 9.32 17.21
N ALA A 1116 39.83 9.56 18.05
CA ALA A 1116 39.65 9.89 19.47
C ALA A 1116 39.02 11.27 19.69
N ALA A 1117 39.40 12.26 18.89
CA ALA A 1117 38.86 13.62 18.95
C ALA A 1117 37.37 13.70 18.61
N TYR A 1118 36.88 12.84 17.71
CA TYR A 1118 35.50 12.84 17.20
C TYR A 1118 34.65 11.68 17.74
N GLY A 1119 35.14 10.93 18.74
CA GLY A 1119 34.38 9.86 19.40
C GLY A 1119 34.01 8.69 18.49
N ARG A 1120 34.89 8.33 17.56
CA ARG A 1120 34.64 7.24 16.59
C ARG A 1120 35.06 5.89 17.17
N ASP A 1121 34.27 5.39 18.12
CA ASP A 1121 34.59 4.18 18.91
C ASP A 1121 34.95 2.96 18.04
N GLU A 1122 34.15 2.63 17.03
CA GLU A 1122 34.40 1.44 16.18
C GLU A 1122 35.64 1.59 15.29
N VAL A 1123 35.87 2.78 14.73
CA VAL A 1123 37.11 3.05 13.98
C VAL A 1123 38.32 3.03 14.90
N LEU A 1124 38.18 3.55 16.11
CA LEU A 1124 39.24 3.57 17.11
C LEU A 1124 39.63 2.14 17.52
N LYS A 1125 38.65 1.26 17.78
CA LYS A 1125 38.88 -0.17 18.02
C LYS A 1125 39.61 -0.81 16.84
N LEU A 1126 39.14 -0.59 15.61
CA LEU A 1126 39.75 -1.13 14.39
C LEU A 1126 41.20 -0.68 14.20
N LEU A 1127 41.50 0.61 14.43
CA LEU A 1127 42.86 1.14 14.35
C LEU A 1127 43.77 0.52 15.40
N LEU A 1128 43.29 0.33 16.63
CA LEU A 1128 44.04 -0.30 17.71
C LEU A 1128 44.29 -1.79 17.45
N GLU A 1129 43.30 -2.53 16.96
CA GLU A 1129 43.44 -3.92 16.51
C GLU A 1129 44.50 -4.07 15.41
N LYS A 1130 44.63 -3.06 14.54
CA LYS A 1130 45.62 -3.01 13.46
C LYS A 1130 46.98 -2.43 13.91
N GLY A 1131 47.17 -2.12 15.20
CA GLY A 1131 48.45 -1.73 15.78
C GLY A 1131 48.75 -0.23 15.79
N ALA A 1132 47.72 0.63 15.82
CA ALA A 1132 47.91 2.08 15.99
C ALA A 1132 48.54 2.41 17.35
N ASP A 1133 49.53 3.30 17.37
CA ASP A 1133 50.23 3.71 18.58
C ASP A 1133 49.46 4.81 19.32
N VAL A 1134 49.06 4.50 20.56
CA VAL A 1134 48.32 5.39 21.47
C VAL A 1134 49.19 6.51 22.06
N THR A 1135 50.51 6.39 21.98
CA THR A 1135 51.45 7.28 22.68
C THR A 1135 51.87 8.49 21.87
N ILE A 1136 51.61 8.51 20.56
CA ILE A 1136 52.06 9.58 19.64
C ILE A 1136 51.22 10.85 19.88
N PRO A 1137 51.81 11.95 20.39
CA PRO A 1137 51.09 13.21 20.57
C PRO A 1137 51.10 14.05 19.30
N SER A 1138 50.20 15.02 19.22
CA SER A 1138 50.27 16.11 18.24
C SER A 1138 51.47 17.03 18.52
N ASN A 1139 51.77 17.95 17.60
CA ASN A 1139 52.77 18.99 17.81
C ASN A 1139 52.42 19.95 18.97
N SER A 1140 51.15 19.98 19.41
CA SER A 1140 50.70 20.73 20.60
C SER A 1140 50.87 19.94 21.91
N GLY A 1141 51.34 18.68 21.86
CA GLY A 1141 51.46 17.81 23.01
C GLY A 1141 50.19 17.02 23.36
N ASP A 1142 49.12 17.14 22.56
CA ASP A 1142 47.85 16.45 22.82
C ASP A 1142 47.94 14.98 22.40
N SER A 1143 47.77 14.06 23.35
CA SER A 1143 47.63 12.63 23.04
C SER A 1143 46.19 12.30 22.58
N PRO A 1144 45.97 11.17 21.90
CA PRO A 1144 44.62 10.70 21.58
C PRO A 1144 43.72 10.63 22.83
N LEU A 1145 44.28 10.25 23.98
CA LEU A 1145 43.56 10.18 25.25
C LEU A 1145 43.17 11.58 25.78
N THR A 1146 44.10 12.55 25.83
CA THR A 1146 43.75 13.91 26.29
C THR A 1146 42.70 14.53 25.38
N LYS A 1147 42.71 14.21 24.09
CA LYS A 1147 41.71 14.71 23.15
C LYS A 1147 40.35 14.02 23.28
N ALA A 1148 40.31 12.72 23.60
CA ALA A 1148 39.06 12.03 23.94
C ALA A 1148 38.41 12.63 25.19
N VAL A 1149 39.20 12.95 26.22
CA VAL A 1149 38.73 13.59 27.45
C VAL A 1149 38.26 15.02 27.21
N SER A 1150 39.05 15.83 26.48
CA SER A 1150 38.66 17.19 26.07
C SER A 1150 37.39 17.21 25.20
N GLY A 1151 37.15 16.15 24.41
CA GLY A 1151 35.96 15.99 23.57
C GLY A 1151 34.74 15.41 24.29
N GLY A 1152 34.84 14.99 25.56
CA GLY A 1152 33.74 14.34 26.30
C GLY A 1152 33.43 12.91 25.85
N ASN A 1153 34.35 12.25 25.14
CA ASN A 1153 34.13 10.92 24.56
C ASN A 1153 34.46 9.82 25.60
N THR A 1154 33.56 9.60 26.56
CA THR A 1154 33.78 8.70 27.73
C THR A 1154 34.11 7.26 27.34
N ASN A 1155 33.42 6.68 26.37
CA ASN A 1155 33.67 5.32 25.90
C ASN A 1155 35.05 5.19 25.25
N THR A 1156 35.38 6.14 24.38
CA THR A 1156 36.67 6.21 23.72
C THR A 1156 37.81 6.37 24.72
N ALA A 1157 37.64 7.26 25.71
CA ALA A 1157 38.63 7.49 26.77
C ALA A 1157 38.81 6.24 27.65
N SER A 1158 37.72 5.58 28.06
CA SER A 1158 37.79 4.31 28.80
C SER A 1158 38.50 3.22 27.99
N PHE A 1159 38.20 3.11 26.70
CA PHE A 1159 38.83 2.13 25.83
C PHE A 1159 40.33 2.38 25.67
N LEU A 1160 40.73 3.64 25.46
CA LEU A 1160 42.13 4.04 25.38
C LEU A 1160 42.89 3.81 26.70
N LEU A 1161 42.25 4.03 27.86
CA LEU A 1161 42.84 3.74 29.18
C LEU A 1161 43.05 2.24 29.40
N ARG A 1162 42.08 1.41 29.03
CA ARG A 1162 42.18 -0.06 29.17
C ARG A 1162 43.20 -0.70 28.24
N HIS A 1163 43.35 -0.18 27.02
CA HIS A 1163 44.35 -0.67 26.05
C HIS A 1163 45.74 -0.01 26.21
N GLY A 1164 45.80 1.22 26.74
CA GLY A 1164 47.00 2.01 26.91
C GLY A 1164 47.79 1.72 28.20
N SER A 1165 48.06 0.43 28.48
CA SER A 1165 48.83 -0.07 29.64
C SER A 1165 50.26 0.51 29.84
N THR A 1166 50.67 1.48 29.03
CA THR A 1166 51.91 2.25 29.13
C THR A 1166 51.72 3.69 29.61
N VAL A 1167 50.49 4.18 29.76
CA VAL A 1167 50.23 5.43 30.46
C VAL A 1167 50.51 5.18 31.94
N ASN A 1168 51.62 5.71 32.45
CA ASN A 1168 51.97 5.55 33.84
C ASN A 1168 50.93 6.31 34.69
N LEU A 1169 49.90 5.61 35.17
CA LEU A 1169 48.82 6.17 35.99
C LEU A 1169 49.33 6.74 37.34
N SER A 1170 50.62 6.59 37.63
CA SER A 1170 51.30 7.26 38.76
C SER A 1170 51.87 8.65 38.40
N ASP A 1171 51.78 9.09 37.15
CA ASP A 1171 52.18 10.43 36.74
C ASP A 1171 51.17 11.47 37.23
N VAL A 1172 51.59 12.23 38.23
CA VAL A 1172 50.77 13.26 38.89
C VAL A 1172 50.41 14.39 37.91
N GLU A 1173 51.26 14.67 36.90
CA GLU A 1173 51.00 15.73 35.92
C GLU A 1173 49.91 15.33 34.91
N LEU A 1174 49.97 14.10 34.39
CA LEU A 1174 48.96 13.61 33.44
C LEU A 1174 47.61 13.39 34.13
N SER A 1175 47.60 12.84 35.33
CA SER A 1175 46.36 12.67 36.12
C SER A 1175 45.73 14.03 36.46
N SER A 1176 46.54 15.01 36.89
CA SER A 1176 46.09 16.40 37.11
C SER A 1176 45.56 17.05 35.83
N SER A 1177 46.18 16.80 34.68
CA SER A 1177 45.72 17.33 33.38
C SER A 1177 44.42 16.69 32.89
N LEU A 1178 44.25 15.37 33.02
CA LEU A 1178 43.02 14.68 32.59
C LEU A 1178 41.84 15.03 33.47
N PHE A 1179 42.05 15.07 34.79
CA PHE A 1179 41.04 15.55 35.73
C PHE A 1179 40.71 17.02 35.51
N GLY A 1180 41.71 17.88 35.28
CA GLY A 1180 41.51 19.29 34.93
C GLY A 1180 40.64 19.48 33.70
N LEU A 1181 40.91 18.76 32.62
CA LEU A 1181 40.11 18.82 31.39
C LEU A 1181 38.69 18.29 31.59
N ALA A 1182 38.52 17.19 32.31
CA ALA A 1182 37.20 16.62 32.61
C ALA A 1182 36.37 17.55 33.50
N THR A 1183 37.02 18.20 34.48
CA THR A 1183 36.37 19.19 35.32
C THR A 1183 36.05 20.46 34.56
N ASP A 1184 36.97 21.04 33.78
CA ASP A 1184 36.77 22.26 32.99
C ASP A 1184 35.53 22.17 32.08
N ASN A 1185 35.25 20.97 31.56
CA ASN A 1185 34.08 20.67 30.74
C ASN A 1185 32.79 20.35 31.54
N GLY A 1186 32.87 20.18 32.86
CA GLY A 1186 31.74 19.81 33.74
C GLY A 1186 31.25 18.37 33.57
N ASP A 1187 32.06 17.47 33.00
CA ASP A 1187 31.65 16.11 32.61
C ASP A 1187 31.75 15.12 33.79
N ALA A 1188 30.69 15.05 34.60
CA ALA A 1188 30.61 14.16 35.75
C ALA A 1188 30.77 12.67 35.40
N LYS A 1189 30.36 12.25 34.18
CA LYS A 1189 30.51 10.87 33.72
C LYS A 1189 31.98 10.56 33.40
N MET A 1190 32.68 11.48 32.75
CA MET A 1190 34.12 11.38 32.53
C MET A 1190 34.88 11.35 33.84
N VAL A 1191 34.56 12.23 34.80
CA VAL A 1191 35.18 12.23 36.13
C VAL A 1191 34.96 10.91 36.87
N THR A 1192 33.73 10.38 36.85
CA THR A 1192 33.42 9.07 37.45
C THR A 1192 34.21 7.94 36.79
N MET A 1193 34.26 7.90 35.45
CA MET A 1193 35.01 6.90 34.70
C MET A 1193 36.51 6.96 35.01
N LEU A 1194 37.10 8.16 35.09
CA LEU A 1194 38.50 8.34 35.45
C LEU A 1194 38.79 7.83 36.89
N ILE A 1195 37.86 8.02 37.83
CA ILE A 1195 37.98 7.48 39.20
C ILE A 1195 37.86 5.96 39.22
N ASP A 1196 36.89 5.40 38.49
CA ASP A 1196 36.65 3.95 38.40
C ASP A 1196 37.82 3.19 37.76
N GLU A 1197 38.52 3.80 36.81
CA GLU A 1197 39.71 3.23 36.14
C GLU A 1197 41.03 3.47 36.93
N SER A 1198 40.93 3.66 38.26
CA SER A 1198 42.05 3.65 39.23
C SER A 1198 42.93 4.91 39.33
N LEU A 1199 42.51 6.08 38.84
CA LEU A 1199 43.24 7.34 39.11
C LEU A 1199 42.94 7.83 40.54
N ASN A 1200 43.96 7.91 41.40
CA ASN A 1200 43.80 8.30 42.79
C ASN A 1200 43.37 9.78 42.92
N CYS A 1201 42.10 10.04 43.20
CA CYS A 1201 41.54 11.39 43.32
C CYS A 1201 41.83 12.09 44.67
N SER A 1202 42.27 11.35 45.69
CA SER A 1202 42.39 11.87 47.08
C SER A 1202 43.55 12.83 47.32
N SER A 1203 44.48 12.96 46.36
CA SER A 1203 45.67 13.82 46.46
C SER A 1203 45.94 14.66 45.21
N VAL A 1204 45.01 14.72 44.25
CA VAL A 1204 45.21 15.45 42.99
C VAL A 1204 44.94 16.93 43.20
N VAL A 1205 46.01 17.71 43.08
CA VAL A 1205 45.95 19.16 42.98
C VAL A 1205 45.93 19.51 41.50
N LEU A 1206 44.88 20.21 41.07
CA LEU A 1206 44.78 20.74 39.71
C LEU A 1206 45.95 21.70 39.42
N PRO A 1207 46.32 21.97 38.15
CA PRO A 1207 47.41 22.89 37.82
C PRO A 1207 47.21 24.32 38.39
N THR A 1208 45.99 24.64 38.80
CA THR A 1208 45.59 25.89 39.47
C THR A 1208 45.88 25.93 40.98
N GLY A 1209 46.47 24.87 41.56
CA GLY A 1209 46.79 24.76 42.98
C GLY A 1209 45.61 24.35 43.87
N ARG A 1210 44.49 23.89 43.30
CA ARG A 1210 43.25 23.57 44.04
C ARG A 1210 42.87 22.11 43.95
N THR A 1211 42.12 21.63 44.94
CA THR A 1211 41.54 20.27 44.90
C THR A 1211 40.41 20.17 43.87
N LEU A 1212 40.13 18.95 43.42
CA LEU A 1212 39.02 18.66 42.49
C LEU A 1212 37.66 19.12 43.04
N LEU A 1213 37.46 18.92 44.35
CA LEU A 1213 36.26 19.34 45.09
C LEU A 1213 36.11 20.86 45.13
N ALA A 1214 37.20 21.58 45.45
CA ALA A 1214 37.22 23.04 45.47
C ALA A 1214 36.83 23.65 44.11
N TRP A 1215 37.31 23.03 43.04
CA TRP A 1215 37.03 23.47 41.68
C TRP A 1215 35.56 23.22 41.31
N ALA A 1216 35.05 22.00 41.53
CA ALA A 1216 33.67 21.63 41.22
C ALA A 1216 32.65 22.51 41.97
N VAL A 1217 32.92 22.80 43.24
CA VAL A 1217 32.09 23.68 44.07
C VAL A 1217 32.14 25.13 43.59
N ARG A 1218 33.33 25.66 43.30
CA ARG A 1218 33.49 27.06 42.87
C ARG A 1218 32.70 27.39 41.61
N TYR A 1219 32.67 26.47 40.65
CA TYR A 1219 32.01 26.65 39.35
C TYR A 1219 30.58 26.08 39.30
N GLY A 1220 30.09 25.47 40.38
CA GLY A 1220 28.69 25.08 40.51
C GLY A 1220 28.32 23.71 39.91
N PHE A 1221 29.29 22.81 39.73
CA PHE A 1221 29.06 21.49 39.12
C PHE A 1221 28.56 20.44 40.12
N LEU A 1222 27.27 20.51 40.47
CA LEU A 1222 26.63 19.62 41.45
C LEU A 1222 26.85 18.13 41.14
N GLU A 1223 26.65 17.71 39.89
CA GLU A 1223 26.79 16.29 39.50
C GLU A 1223 28.23 15.77 39.72
N VAL A 1224 29.24 16.63 39.53
CA VAL A 1224 30.63 16.28 39.83
C VAL A 1224 30.82 16.19 41.35
N VAL A 1225 30.26 17.11 42.14
CA VAL A 1225 30.30 17.04 43.62
C VAL A 1225 29.64 15.76 44.15
N MET A 1226 28.49 15.37 43.59
CA MET A 1226 27.80 14.13 43.94
C MET A 1226 28.61 12.89 43.58
N ALA A 1227 29.25 12.87 42.40
CA ALA A 1227 30.14 11.79 42.00
C ALA A 1227 31.31 11.66 42.98
N LEU A 1228 31.97 12.77 43.31
CA LEU A 1228 33.09 12.77 44.26
C LEU A 1228 32.68 12.29 45.67
N ALA A 1229 31.51 12.72 46.15
CA ALA A 1229 30.95 12.26 47.42
C ALA A 1229 30.71 10.74 47.44
N LYS A 1230 30.14 10.20 46.35
CA LYS A 1230 29.87 8.76 46.21
C LYS A 1230 31.15 7.92 46.24
N HIS A 1231 32.27 8.46 45.75
CA HIS A 1231 33.57 7.80 45.73
C HIS A 1231 34.42 8.05 47.00
N GLY A 1232 33.82 8.58 48.07
CA GLY A 1232 34.42 8.64 49.40
C GLY A 1232 35.39 9.81 49.62
N ILE A 1233 35.29 10.88 48.80
CA ILE A 1233 36.03 12.12 49.07
C ILE A 1233 35.39 12.83 50.27
N ASP A 1234 36.22 13.19 51.25
CA ASP A 1234 35.80 13.95 52.42
C ASP A 1234 35.35 15.36 52.02
N LEU A 1235 34.05 15.63 52.15
CA LEU A 1235 33.44 16.92 51.81
C LEU A 1235 33.70 18.00 52.88
N GLU A 1236 34.12 17.58 54.07
CA GLU A 1236 34.41 18.46 55.22
C GLU A 1236 35.90 18.84 55.29
N ALA A 1237 36.73 18.23 54.43
CA ALA A 1237 38.14 18.56 54.35
C ALA A 1237 38.36 19.98 53.80
N PRO A 1238 39.41 20.69 54.26
CA PRO A 1238 39.77 21.99 53.72
C PRO A 1238 40.07 21.88 52.22
N CYS A 1239 39.37 22.70 51.45
CA CYS A 1239 39.41 22.72 49.98
C CYS A 1239 40.54 23.60 49.42
N ASP A 1240 41.15 24.45 50.25
CA ASP A 1240 42.27 25.32 49.89
C ASP A 1240 43.26 25.57 51.05
N ASP A 1241 44.36 26.25 50.73
CA ASP A 1241 45.43 26.59 51.68
C ASP A 1241 45.01 27.59 52.77
N GLN A 1242 43.81 28.19 52.66
CA GLN A 1242 43.22 29.08 53.67
C GLN A 1242 42.31 28.33 54.65
N GLY A 1243 42.08 27.04 54.43
CA GLY A 1243 41.27 26.19 55.29
C GLY A 1243 39.76 26.32 55.04
N LEU A 1244 39.34 26.91 53.91
CA LEU A 1244 37.91 27.02 53.57
C LEU A 1244 37.35 25.64 53.19
N THR A 1245 36.18 25.29 53.71
CA THR A 1245 35.51 24.03 53.39
C THR A 1245 34.68 24.15 52.10
N ALA A 1246 34.24 23.02 51.54
CA ALA A 1246 33.36 23.00 50.37
C ALA A 1246 32.06 23.80 50.60
N ILE A 1247 31.52 23.77 51.82
CA ILE A 1247 30.30 24.51 52.14
C ILE A 1247 30.55 26.03 52.18
N ASP A 1248 31.67 26.48 52.75
CA ASP A 1248 32.05 27.90 52.78
C ASP A 1248 32.20 28.47 51.37
N MET A 1249 32.85 27.72 50.48
CA MET A 1249 33.03 28.10 49.07
C MET A 1249 31.70 28.14 48.31
N ALA A 1250 30.79 27.20 48.58
CA ALA A 1250 29.47 27.18 47.97
C ALA A 1250 28.62 28.38 48.41
N PHE A 1251 28.73 28.79 49.69
CA PHE A 1251 28.09 29.99 50.23
C PHE A 1251 28.66 31.29 49.64
N GLU A 1252 29.99 31.42 49.56
CA GLU A 1252 30.66 32.59 48.98
C GLU A 1252 30.20 32.82 47.52
N ARG A 1253 30.00 31.74 46.76
CA ARG A 1253 29.63 31.76 45.34
C ARG A 1253 28.13 31.74 45.07
N GLY A 1254 27.30 31.50 46.09
CA GLY A 1254 25.84 31.48 45.97
C GLY A 1254 25.24 30.24 45.31
N HIS A 1255 25.94 29.10 45.32
CA HIS A 1255 25.50 27.86 44.67
C HIS A 1255 24.51 27.07 45.51
N LYS A 1256 23.24 27.52 45.55
CA LYS A 1256 22.16 26.97 46.39
C LYS A 1256 21.99 25.44 46.29
N ASN A 1257 22.13 24.87 45.10
CA ASN A 1257 21.92 23.43 44.90
C ASN A 1257 23.03 22.59 45.56
N ILE A 1258 24.27 23.09 45.54
CA ILE A 1258 25.41 22.44 46.21
C ILE A 1258 25.28 22.63 47.72
N ILE A 1259 24.86 23.82 48.19
CA ILE A 1259 24.61 24.09 49.61
C ILE A 1259 23.55 23.12 50.16
N ASN A 1260 22.44 22.94 49.45
CA ASN A 1260 21.39 22.00 49.85
C ASN A 1260 21.92 20.57 49.94
N TYR A 1261 22.67 20.12 48.93
CA TYR A 1261 23.28 18.79 48.91
C TYR A 1261 24.27 18.58 50.07
N LEU A 1262 25.15 19.55 50.34
CA LEU A 1262 26.12 19.48 51.44
C LEU A 1262 25.44 19.53 52.82
N LEU A 1263 24.28 20.20 52.95
CA LEU A 1263 23.51 20.27 54.20
C LEU A 1263 22.51 19.10 54.38
N GLY A 1264 22.36 18.23 53.39
CA GLY A 1264 21.36 17.15 53.41
C GLY A 1264 19.90 17.63 53.37
N LEU A 1265 19.66 18.81 52.79
CA LEU A 1265 18.34 19.46 52.59
C LEU A 1265 17.81 19.20 51.18
#